data_AF-A0A1G5WSI2-F1
#
_entry.id   AF-A0A1G5WSI2-F1
#
_cell.length_a   1.000
_cell.length_b   1.000
_cell.length_c   1.000
_cell.angle_alpha   90.00
_cell.angle_beta   90.00
_cell.angle_gamma   90.00
#
_symmetry.space_group_name_H-M   'P 1'
#
loop_
_entity.id
_entity.type
_entity.pdbx_description
1 polymer ?
#
loop_
_entity_poly.entity_id
_entity_poly.type
_entity_poly.pdbx_seq_one_letter_code
_entity_poly.pdbx_strand_id
1 'polypeptide(L)'
;MFRNDFIWGVATSSYQIEGRDANDGAGLNIWDDFVKKGTIVDGSNADVACDMIHRYKEDFAIMRMMGVKAYRFSISWSRLIPDGIGEVNQKAVDLYRDMLICMKENGIRPFMTLFHWEYPLALEEKGGWVNPESSKWFERYAEVVGENFADLCDDFITFNEPQCTIGLGYVRGYHAPGKKLPLKDTLFAAHNLLKAHGLAVKALRRLAPNAKIGYAPTCGVAYPNTNSAADIEAAKKRYFGFDEDKGNWAWNVTWFLDPVIFGRYPEDGIEFFKDDLFEITKEDLELINQPIDFIGQNIYNGYPISAGENGEIVYADRDRGYNQTAMTWPVTPSALYWGPKFLYERYGKDILITENGMADCDIVAPDGGIHDGSRIAFLDQYISELQRAADEGASIMGYFHWSYCDNFEWADGYTKRFGLVYVDYPSLKRTIKESGFWFKKVMETNGANLSINNSFKEPIFLDPHFTHNIWGGTKLREVFGYDVEGDDIGECWGISALKGGAAVVKSGPYRGLGLDELYDSHNELFGTHHDRFPLLTKIIDAKSDLSIQVHPDDKYAAEHENGSLGKMECWYVLDCDEDASLVVGHNASTRQELCDMMDQGKWDDLIREVKISKGDFIQIDPGTVHAIKGGVVVLETQQNSDITYRLYDYDRLWNGAKRELHVDKCKDVITVPATDVSAAIVHDTDENQGIRLLNSCEYYNVSRVNVTSELEIDVTDHYILVSVIEGDGLLGSHPIKLGDHFILPVGYGKAVFSGKMKLIVSSEA
;
A
#
# COMPACT_ATOMS: atom_id res chain seq x y z
N MET A 1 -8.62 -10.30 6.61
CA MET A 1 -9.30 -11.04 5.52
C MET A 1 -10.77 -10.66 5.48
N PHE A 2 -11.45 -10.77 4.33
CA PHE A 2 -12.87 -10.42 4.23
C PHE A 2 -13.81 -11.52 4.79
N ARG A 3 -15.08 -11.17 4.99
CA ARG A 3 -16.15 -12.11 5.39
C ARG A 3 -16.29 -13.27 4.39
N ASN A 4 -16.71 -14.45 4.86
CA ASN A 4 -16.78 -15.65 4.03
C ASN A 4 -17.79 -15.56 2.87
N ASP A 5 -18.81 -14.73 3.01
CA ASP A 5 -19.83 -14.45 2.00
C ASP A 5 -19.58 -13.14 1.25
N PHE A 6 -18.35 -12.61 1.30
CA PHE A 6 -17.95 -11.43 0.54
C PHE A 6 -18.06 -11.69 -0.96
N ILE A 7 -18.65 -10.73 -1.68
CA ILE A 7 -18.88 -10.86 -3.12
C ILE A 7 -17.67 -10.31 -3.87
N TRP A 8 -16.95 -11.19 -4.56
CA TRP A 8 -15.93 -10.80 -5.52
C TRP A 8 -16.47 -10.87 -6.95
N GLY A 9 -16.31 -9.77 -7.69
CA GLY A 9 -16.75 -9.70 -9.07
C GLY A 9 -15.98 -8.75 -9.95
N VAL A 10 -16.38 -8.73 -11.21
CA VAL A 10 -15.93 -7.77 -12.24
C VAL A 10 -17.15 -7.08 -12.84
N ALA A 11 -16.97 -5.87 -13.36
CA ALA A 11 -18.05 -5.07 -13.91
C ALA A 11 -17.78 -4.63 -15.36
N THR A 12 -18.86 -4.39 -16.12
CA THR A 12 -18.85 -3.73 -17.44
C THR A 12 -20.16 -2.98 -17.68
N SER A 13 -20.23 -2.24 -18.78
CA SER A 13 -21.47 -1.68 -19.31
C SER A 13 -21.72 -2.11 -20.75
N SER A 14 -22.99 -2.08 -21.18
CA SER A 14 -23.46 -2.59 -22.46
C SER A 14 -22.83 -1.84 -23.63
N TYR A 15 -22.99 -0.52 -23.72
CA TYR A 15 -22.49 0.29 -24.83
C TYR A 15 -20.96 0.19 -24.99
N GLN A 16 -20.23 0.01 -23.88
CA GLN A 16 -18.76 -0.03 -23.92
C GLN A 16 -18.20 -1.35 -24.47
N ILE A 17 -18.96 -2.45 -24.42
CA ILE A 17 -18.47 -3.80 -24.76
C ILE A 17 -19.27 -4.54 -25.82
N GLU A 18 -20.58 -4.26 -25.96
CA GLU A 18 -21.51 -5.11 -26.71
C GLU A 18 -21.25 -5.07 -28.22
N GLY A 19 -21.15 -3.87 -28.79
CA GLY A 19 -21.25 -3.65 -30.24
C GLY A 19 -22.70 -3.78 -30.75
N ARG A 20 -22.88 -3.67 -32.06
CA ARG A 20 -24.18 -3.76 -32.75
C ARG A 20 -24.16 -4.86 -33.81
N ASP A 21 -25.29 -5.53 -34.01
CA ASP A 21 -25.54 -6.38 -35.17
C ASP A 21 -26.59 -5.73 -36.08
N ALA A 22 -26.40 -5.80 -37.40
CA ALA A 22 -27.29 -5.13 -38.35
C ALA A 22 -28.76 -5.60 -38.27
N ASN A 23 -29.00 -6.79 -37.70
CA ASN A 23 -30.32 -7.41 -37.62
C ASN A 23 -30.81 -7.58 -36.18
N ASP A 24 -30.13 -7.00 -35.18
CA ASP A 24 -30.53 -7.12 -33.77
C ASP A 24 -31.83 -6.36 -33.44
N GLY A 25 -32.20 -5.36 -34.26
CA GLY A 25 -33.39 -4.54 -34.05
C GLY A 25 -33.25 -3.47 -32.97
N ALA A 26 -32.03 -3.18 -32.51
CA ALA A 26 -31.76 -2.16 -31.50
C ALA A 26 -32.03 -0.75 -32.02
N GLY A 27 -32.73 0.05 -31.22
CA GLY A 27 -32.89 1.49 -31.46
C GLY A 27 -31.58 2.26 -31.27
N LEU A 28 -31.61 3.56 -31.58
CA LEU A 28 -30.50 4.47 -31.28
C LEU A 28 -30.60 4.98 -29.84
N ASN A 29 -29.46 5.23 -29.23
CA ASN A 29 -29.32 5.91 -27.94
C ASN A 29 -28.52 7.21 -28.10
N ILE A 30 -28.46 8.00 -27.02
CA ILE A 30 -27.79 9.30 -27.02
C ILE A 30 -26.29 9.24 -27.32
N TRP A 31 -25.62 8.12 -27.03
CA TRP A 31 -24.19 7.96 -27.34
C TRP A 31 -23.96 7.73 -28.83
N ASP A 32 -24.86 7.05 -29.54
CA ASP A 32 -24.73 6.90 -31.00
C ASP A 32 -24.77 8.28 -31.70
N ASP A 33 -25.67 9.16 -31.24
CA ASP A 33 -25.76 10.53 -31.75
C ASP A 33 -24.55 11.39 -31.32
N PHE A 34 -24.09 11.24 -30.07
CA PHE A 34 -22.93 11.96 -29.56
C PHE A 34 -21.66 11.62 -30.35
N VAL A 35 -21.37 10.33 -30.54
CA VAL A 35 -20.22 9.84 -31.30
C VAL A 35 -20.24 10.34 -32.75
N LYS A 36 -21.40 10.33 -33.41
CA LYS A 36 -21.56 10.83 -34.80
C LYS A 36 -21.18 12.31 -34.97
N LYS A 37 -21.23 13.09 -33.88
CA LYS A 37 -20.81 14.51 -33.88
C LYS A 37 -19.29 14.68 -33.80
N GLY A 38 -18.51 13.60 -33.72
CA GLY A 38 -17.05 13.64 -33.67
C GLY A 38 -16.48 14.15 -32.34
N THR A 39 -17.17 13.84 -31.23
CA THR A 39 -16.82 14.32 -29.88
C THR A 39 -15.84 13.43 -29.13
N ILE A 40 -15.50 12.25 -29.66
CA ILE A 40 -14.59 11.28 -29.05
C ILE A 40 -13.15 11.65 -29.37
N VAL A 41 -12.26 11.58 -28.37
CA VAL A 41 -10.86 12.04 -28.46
C VAL A 41 -10.08 11.41 -29.62
N ASP A 42 -10.24 10.11 -29.86
CA ASP A 42 -9.58 9.38 -30.95
C ASP A 42 -10.46 9.25 -32.22
N GLY A 43 -11.65 9.85 -32.21
CA GLY A 43 -12.63 9.76 -33.30
C GLY A 43 -13.27 8.38 -33.47
N SER A 44 -13.08 7.45 -32.53
CA SER A 44 -13.65 6.11 -32.59
C SER A 44 -15.16 6.09 -32.28
N ASN A 45 -15.79 4.95 -32.54
CA ASN A 45 -17.17 4.66 -32.20
C ASN A 45 -17.28 3.31 -31.49
N ALA A 46 -18.48 2.97 -30.99
CA ALA A 46 -18.76 1.71 -30.30
C ALA A 46 -19.53 0.70 -31.17
N ASP A 47 -19.49 0.82 -32.51
CA ASP A 47 -20.23 -0.08 -33.42
C ASP A 47 -19.80 -1.54 -33.23
N VAL A 48 -18.49 -1.76 -33.03
CA VAL A 48 -17.92 -3.08 -32.73
C VAL A 48 -17.65 -3.24 -31.24
N ALA A 49 -17.06 -2.23 -30.59
CA ALA A 49 -16.65 -2.33 -29.18
C ALA A 49 -15.77 -3.55 -28.91
N CYS A 50 -16.19 -4.43 -28.01
CA CYS A 50 -15.54 -5.71 -27.75
C CYS A 50 -16.23 -6.87 -28.46
N ASP A 51 -17.30 -6.61 -29.20
CA ASP A 51 -18.11 -7.61 -29.90
C ASP A 51 -18.72 -8.67 -28.94
N MET A 52 -19.04 -8.25 -27.72
CA MET A 52 -19.48 -9.19 -26.67
C MET A 52 -20.82 -9.85 -26.99
N ILE A 53 -21.70 -9.21 -27.76
CA ILE A 53 -22.98 -9.83 -28.17
C ILE A 53 -22.78 -11.13 -28.97
N HIS A 54 -21.63 -11.26 -29.65
CA HIS A 54 -21.27 -12.47 -30.39
C HIS A 54 -20.28 -13.37 -29.61
N ARG A 55 -19.60 -12.83 -28.59
CA ARG A 55 -18.47 -13.48 -27.90
C ARG A 55 -18.67 -13.76 -26.42
N TYR A 56 -19.83 -13.43 -25.84
CA TYR A 56 -20.09 -13.63 -24.41
C TYR A 56 -19.80 -15.05 -23.91
N LYS A 57 -19.97 -16.09 -24.73
CA LYS A 57 -19.60 -17.47 -24.37
C LYS A 57 -18.09 -17.64 -24.11
N GLU A 58 -17.26 -17.01 -24.94
CA GLU A 58 -15.81 -16.94 -24.75
C GLU A 58 -15.49 -16.11 -23.50
N ASP A 59 -16.12 -14.94 -23.36
CA ASP A 59 -15.86 -14.03 -22.25
C ASP A 59 -16.23 -14.65 -20.89
N PHE A 60 -17.38 -15.34 -20.78
CA PHE A 60 -17.80 -16.04 -19.55
C PHE A 60 -16.95 -17.28 -19.25
N ALA A 61 -16.44 -17.97 -20.28
CA ALA A 61 -15.47 -19.04 -20.07
C ALA A 61 -14.14 -18.49 -19.51
N ILE A 62 -13.69 -17.32 -19.98
CA ILE A 62 -12.53 -16.61 -19.44
C ILE A 62 -12.76 -16.19 -17.98
N MET A 63 -13.90 -15.57 -17.68
CA MET A 63 -14.28 -15.21 -16.31
C MET A 63 -14.24 -16.43 -15.37
N ARG A 64 -14.77 -17.58 -15.80
CA ARG A 64 -14.69 -18.84 -15.05
C ARG A 64 -13.25 -19.27 -14.81
N MET A 65 -12.37 -19.19 -15.82
CA MET A 65 -10.94 -19.53 -15.69
C MET A 65 -10.20 -18.59 -14.72
N MET A 66 -10.60 -17.32 -14.67
CA MET A 66 -10.15 -16.30 -13.72
C MET A 66 -10.77 -16.48 -12.31
N GLY A 67 -11.70 -17.42 -12.11
CA GLY A 67 -12.33 -17.66 -10.82
C GLY A 67 -13.43 -16.67 -10.43
N VAL A 68 -13.85 -15.79 -11.35
CA VAL A 68 -14.91 -14.80 -11.13
C VAL A 68 -16.22 -15.50 -10.72
N LYS A 69 -16.84 -15.01 -9.64
CA LYS A 69 -18.09 -15.56 -9.09
C LYS A 69 -19.29 -14.65 -9.26
N ALA A 70 -19.09 -13.35 -9.38
CA ALA A 70 -20.15 -12.39 -9.67
C ALA A 70 -19.76 -11.50 -10.85
N TYR A 71 -20.75 -11.18 -11.69
CA TYR A 71 -20.54 -10.29 -12.82
C TYR A 71 -21.63 -9.23 -12.87
N ARG A 72 -21.20 -7.97 -12.75
CA ARG A 72 -22.07 -6.81 -12.89
C ARG A 72 -22.04 -6.34 -14.34
N PHE A 73 -23.20 -6.27 -14.96
CA PHE A 73 -23.35 -5.80 -16.34
C PHE A 73 -24.58 -4.90 -16.44
N SER A 74 -24.68 -4.10 -17.50
CA SER A 74 -25.90 -3.36 -17.81
C SER A 74 -26.65 -3.95 -18.99
N ILE A 75 -27.95 -3.67 -19.04
CA ILE A 75 -28.81 -4.02 -20.16
C ILE A 75 -29.13 -2.74 -20.96
N SER A 76 -29.06 -2.84 -22.29
CA SER A 76 -29.30 -1.67 -23.14
C SER A 76 -30.79 -1.40 -23.29
N TRP A 77 -31.24 -0.23 -22.79
CA TRP A 77 -32.63 0.20 -22.91
C TRP A 77 -33.05 0.29 -24.38
N SER A 78 -32.25 0.96 -25.21
CA SER A 78 -32.53 1.08 -26.65
C SER A 78 -32.49 -0.25 -27.42
N ARG A 79 -31.79 -1.27 -26.91
CA ARG A 79 -31.82 -2.61 -27.50
C ARG A 79 -33.11 -3.35 -27.17
N LEU A 80 -33.55 -3.24 -25.91
CA LEU A 80 -34.73 -3.93 -25.39
C LEU A 80 -36.04 -3.30 -25.87
N ILE A 81 -36.08 -1.96 -25.92
CA ILE A 81 -37.24 -1.18 -26.38
C ILE A 81 -36.71 -0.09 -27.35
N PRO A 82 -36.74 -0.32 -28.67
CA PRO A 82 -36.07 0.53 -29.66
C PRO A 82 -36.45 2.01 -29.62
N ASP A 83 -37.74 2.32 -29.46
CA ASP A 83 -38.25 3.69 -29.34
C ASP A 83 -38.28 4.19 -27.87
N GLY A 84 -37.65 3.44 -26.96
CA GLY A 84 -37.62 3.65 -25.50
C GLY A 84 -38.89 3.24 -24.76
N ILE A 85 -40.05 3.28 -25.44
CA ILE A 85 -41.34 2.75 -24.99
C ILE A 85 -42.02 2.00 -26.15
N GLY A 86 -43.06 1.21 -25.86
CA GLY A 86 -43.84 0.52 -26.88
C GLY A 86 -43.43 -0.94 -27.10
N GLU A 87 -43.17 -1.32 -28.34
CA GLU A 87 -42.86 -2.72 -28.70
C GLU A 87 -41.52 -3.18 -28.11
N VAL A 88 -41.55 -4.35 -27.47
CA VAL A 88 -40.35 -5.01 -26.93
C VAL A 88 -39.67 -5.79 -28.04
N ASN A 89 -38.36 -5.61 -28.17
CA ASN A 89 -37.55 -6.35 -29.11
C ASN A 89 -37.27 -7.77 -28.58
N GLN A 90 -38.01 -8.76 -29.07
CA GLN A 90 -37.86 -10.14 -28.62
C GLN A 90 -36.44 -10.71 -28.85
N LYS A 91 -35.74 -10.28 -29.91
CA LYS A 91 -34.36 -10.73 -30.16
C LYS A 91 -33.40 -10.30 -29.04
N ALA A 92 -33.60 -9.09 -28.50
CA ALA A 92 -32.84 -8.58 -27.38
C ALA A 92 -33.15 -9.37 -26.10
N VAL A 93 -34.43 -9.68 -25.85
CA VAL A 93 -34.84 -10.54 -24.74
C VAL A 93 -34.14 -11.89 -24.84
N ASP A 94 -34.18 -12.53 -26.00
CA ASP A 94 -33.58 -13.85 -26.22
C ASP A 94 -32.05 -13.81 -26.01
N LEU A 95 -31.37 -12.77 -26.50
CA LEU A 95 -29.93 -12.56 -26.29
C LEU A 95 -29.58 -12.45 -24.80
N TYR A 96 -30.21 -11.53 -24.06
CA TYR A 96 -29.89 -11.31 -22.65
C TYR A 96 -30.28 -12.50 -21.78
N ARG A 97 -31.35 -13.23 -22.11
CA ARG A 97 -31.69 -14.49 -21.44
C ARG A 97 -30.61 -15.55 -21.68
N ASP A 98 -30.13 -15.72 -22.92
CA ASP A 98 -29.05 -16.67 -23.23
C ASP A 98 -27.75 -16.30 -22.51
N MET A 99 -27.42 -15.00 -22.43
CA MET A 99 -26.28 -14.51 -21.64
C MET A 99 -26.42 -14.87 -20.16
N LEU A 100 -27.57 -14.59 -19.54
CA LEU A 100 -27.84 -14.93 -18.14
C LEU A 100 -27.74 -16.44 -17.85
N ILE A 101 -28.29 -17.26 -18.75
CA ILE A 101 -28.18 -18.72 -18.66
C ILE A 101 -26.71 -19.14 -18.75
N CYS A 102 -25.97 -18.61 -19.72
CA CYS A 102 -24.56 -18.93 -19.92
C CYS A 102 -23.67 -18.47 -18.73
N MET A 103 -23.97 -17.33 -18.11
CA MET A 103 -23.32 -16.91 -16.85
C MET A 103 -23.53 -17.95 -15.75
N LYS A 104 -24.80 -18.37 -15.52
CA LYS A 104 -25.14 -19.38 -14.51
C LYS A 104 -24.47 -20.72 -14.77
N GLU A 105 -24.43 -21.18 -16.02
CA GLU A 105 -23.73 -22.41 -16.42
C GLU A 105 -22.23 -22.36 -16.13
N ASN A 106 -21.63 -21.16 -16.16
CA ASN A 106 -20.23 -20.94 -15.78
C ASN A 106 -20.04 -20.66 -14.28
N GLY A 107 -21.10 -20.75 -13.47
CA GLY A 107 -21.06 -20.50 -12.03
C GLY A 107 -20.91 -19.02 -11.66
N ILE A 108 -21.37 -18.12 -12.52
CA ILE A 108 -21.30 -16.67 -12.36
C ILE A 108 -22.68 -16.14 -11.95
N ARG A 109 -22.74 -15.43 -10.82
CA ARG A 109 -23.93 -14.75 -10.32
C ARG A 109 -24.13 -13.40 -11.05
N PRO A 110 -25.26 -13.21 -11.76
CA PRO A 110 -25.52 -11.97 -12.49
C PRO A 110 -25.97 -10.83 -11.57
N PHE A 111 -25.38 -9.65 -11.74
CA PHE A 111 -25.82 -8.37 -11.15
C PHE A 111 -26.23 -7.42 -12.29
N MET A 112 -27.53 -7.20 -12.47
CA MET A 112 -28.06 -6.46 -13.60
C MET A 112 -28.26 -4.98 -13.28
N THR A 113 -27.58 -4.11 -14.01
CA THR A 113 -27.75 -2.65 -13.95
C THR A 113 -28.73 -2.19 -15.02
N LEU A 114 -29.84 -1.57 -14.63
CA LEU A 114 -30.89 -1.17 -15.58
C LEU A 114 -30.46 0.03 -16.43
N PHE A 115 -29.79 1.02 -15.83
CA PHE A 115 -29.36 2.23 -16.53
C PHE A 115 -27.87 2.52 -16.33
N HIS A 116 -27.12 2.51 -17.43
CA HIS A 116 -25.70 2.85 -17.48
C HIS A 116 -25.45 3.87 -18.61
N TRP A 117 -26.11 5.04 -18.50
CA TRP A 117 -25.93 6.25 -19.34
C TRP A 117 -26.42 6.18 -20.78
N GLU A 118 -26.94 5.04 -21.22
CA GLU A 118 -27.52 4.86 -22.56
C GLU A 118 -29.02 5.11 -22.52
N TYR A 119 -29.38 6.37 -22.75
CA TYR A 119 -30.77 6.80 -22.87
C TYR A 119 -31.27 6.68 -24.32
N PRO A 120 -32.47 6.14 -24.59
CA PRO A 120 -33.01 6.05 -25.94
C PRO A 120 -33.10 7.41 -26.63
N LEU A 121 -32.57 7.52 -27.85
CA LEU A 121 -32.52 8.79 -28.59
C LEU A 121 -33.93 9.34 -28.86
N ALA A 122 -34.88 8.45 -29.18
CA ALA A 122 -36.28 8.80 -29.41
C ALA A 122 -36.98 9.46 -28.20
N LEU A 123 -36.49 9.19 -26.98
CA LEU A 123 -36.97 9.82 -25.76
C LEU A 123 -36.18 11.10 -25.43
N GLU A 124 -34.89 11.14 -25.74
CA GLU A 124 -34.08 12.36 -25.59
C GLU A 124 -34.60 13.50 -26.50
N GLU A 125 -35.03 13.17 -27.72
CA GLU A 125 -35.67 14.12 -28.64
C GLU A 125 -37.00 14.68 -28.10
N LYS A 126 -37.65 13.96 -27.18
CA LYS A 126 -38.85 14.42 -26.45
C LYS A 126 -38.52 15.22 -25.19
N GLY A 127 -37.24 15.48 -24.91
CA GLY A 127 -36.79 16.27 -23.76
C GLY A 127 -35.99 15.49 -22.72
N GLY A 128 -35.80 14.18 -22.91
CA GLY A 128 -34.95 13.36 -22.04
C GLY A 128 -35.34 13.42 -20.57
N TRP A 129 -34.34 13.47 -19.69
CA TRP A 129 -34.56 13.54 -18.24
C TRP A 129 -35.27 14.83 -17.77
N VAL A 130 -35.24 15.91 -18.56
CA VAL A 130 -35.97 17.15 -18.24
C VAL A 130 -37.48 17.00 -18.52
N ASN A 131 -37.90 16.00 -19.31
CA ASN A 131 -39.30 15.74 -19.55
C ASN A 131 -39.96 15.15 -18.28
N PRO A 132 -41.08 15.72 -17.77
CA PRO A 132 -41.80 15.20 -16.62
C PRO A 132 -42.23 13.72 -16.73
N GLU A 133 -42.45 13.22 -17.95
CA GLU A 133 -42.85 11.83 -18.20
C GLU A 133 -41.66 10.85 -18.23
N SER A 134 -40.40 11.33 -18.19
CA SER A 134 -39.20 10.49 -18.27
C SER A 134 -39.17 9.39 -17.23
N SER A 135 -39.60 9.70 -16.01
CA SER A 135 -39.66 8.73 -14.91
C SER A 135 -40.62 7.56 -15.20
N LYS A 136 -41.75 7.82 -15.87
CA LYS A 136 -42.71 6.78 -16.26
C LYS A 136 -42.26 5.96 -17.46
N TRP A 137 -41.50 6.55 -18.38
CA TRP A 137 -40.88 5.78 -19.46
C TRP A 137 -39.90 4.75 -18.89
N PHE A 138 -39.11 5.16 -17.90
CA PHE A 138 -38.21 4.26 -17.20
C PHE A 138 -38.96 3.20 -16.37
N GLU A 139 -40.10 3.55 -15.76
CA GLU A 139 -40.97 2.56 -15.10
C GLU A 139 -41.37 1.45 -16.07
N ARG A 140 -41.86 1.80 -17.27
CA ARG A 140 -42.23 0.79 -18.27
C ARG A 140 -41.05 -0.08 -18.68
N TYR A 141 -39.86 0.51 -18.81
CA TYR A 141 -38.64 -0.25 -19.09
C TYR A 141 -38.28 -1.21 -17.96
N ALA A 142 -38.33 -0.76 -16.70
CA ALA A 142 -38.09 -1.61 -15.54
C ALA A 142 -39.12 -2.75 -15.42
N GLU A 143 -40.38 -2.52 -15.81
CA GLU A 143 -41.38 -3.58 -15.91
C GLU A 143 -40.99 -4.64 -16.94
N VAL A 144 -40.57 -4.24 -18.15
CA VAL A 144 -40.13 -5.18 -19.18
C VAL A 144 -38.91 -5.99 -18.69
N VAL A 145 -37.97 -5.35 -18.00
CA VAL A 145 -36.82 -6.04 -17.39
C VAL A 145 -37.29 -7.07 -16.36
N GLY A 146 -38.18 -6.69 -15.43
CA GLY A 146 -38.72 -7.60 -14.43
C GLY A 146 -39.52 -8.75 -15.04
N GLU A 147 -40.37 -8.48 -16.02
CA GLU A 147 -41.20 -9.46 -16.73
C GLU A 147 -40.35 -10.52 -17.44
N ASN A 148 -39.18 -10.15 -17.96
CA ASN A 148 -38.39 -10.99 -18.85
C ASN A 148 -37.12 -11.58 -18.23
N PHE A 149 -36.65 -11.11 -17.07
CA PHE A 149 -35.35 -11.55 -16.52
C PHE A 149 -35.37 -11.87 -15.01
N ALA A 150 -36.44 -11.57 -14.28
CA ALA A 150 -36.51 -11.80 -12.83
C ALA A 150 -36.45 -13.29 -12.41
N ASP A 151 -36.75 -14.21 -13.33
CA ASP A 151 -36.56 -15.65 -13.12
C ASP A 151 -35.10 -16.09 -13.22
N LEU A 152 -34.24 -15.25 -13.80
CA LEU A 152 -32.83 -15.55 -14.06
C LEU A 152 -31.86 -14.64 -13.31
N CYS A 153 -32.29 -13.50 -12.74
CA CYS A 153 -31.42 -12.58 -12.01
C CYS A 153 -32.09 -12.15 -10.71
N ASP A 154 -31.34 -12.27 -9.60
CA ASP A 154 -31.80 -11.96 -8.25
C ASP A 154 -31.18 -10.65 -7.72
N ASP A 155 -30.31 -9.98 -8.46
CA ASP A 155 -29.58 -8.79 -8.00
C ASP A 155 -29.66 -7.69 -9.06
N PHE A 156 -30.34 -6.60 -8.72
CA PHE A 156 -30.57 -5.46 -9.61
C PHE A 156 -29.95 -4.18 -9.04
N ILE A 157 -29.47 -3.32 -9.94
CA ILE A 157 -29.05 -1.96 -9.65
C ILE A 157 -29.83 -1.04 -10.58
N THR A 158 -30.59 -0.09 -10.06
CA THR A 158 -31.45 0.74 -10.93
C THR A 158 -30.62 1.70 -11.80
N PHE A 159 -29.64 2.38 -11.20
CA PHE A 159 -28.87 3.44 -11.86
C PHE A 159 -27.39 3.31 -11.50
N ASN A 160 -26.53 3.45 -12.51
CA ASN A 160 -25.11 3.73 -12.37
C ASN A 160 -24.86 5.24 -12.50
N GLU A 161 -24.10 5.81 -11.57
CA GLU A 161 -23.55 7.17 -11.61
C GLU A 161 -24.52 8.23 -12.16
N PRO A 162 -25.64 8.48 -11.48
CA PRO A 162 -26.53 9.59 -11.82
C PRO A 162 -25.78 10.93 -11.85
N GLN A 163 -24.71 11.08 -11.06
CA GLN A 163 -23.80 12.21 -11.09
C GLN A 163 -23.15 12.40 -12.47
N CYS A 164 -22.70 11.32 -13.11
CA CYS A 164 -22.14 11.40 -14.47
C CYS A 164 -23.23 11.69 -15.50
N THR A 165 -24.39 11.04 -15.37
CA THR A 165 -25.54 11.29 -16.27
C THR A 165 -25.92 12.78 -16.27
N ILE A 166 -26.09 13.38 -15.09
CA ILE A 166 -26.51 14.78 -14.97
C ILE A 166 -25.33 15.74 -15.14
N GLY A 167 -24.25 15.54 -14.39
CA GLY A 167 -23.09 16.42 -14.33
C GLY A 167 -22.27 16.44 -15.63
N LEU A 168 -21.93 15.28 -16.18
CA LEU A 168 -21.17 15.21 -17.43
C LEU A 168 -22.08 15.35 -18.65
N GLY A 169 -23.31 14.85 -18.59
CA GLY A 169 -24.26 14.86 -19.72
C GLY A 169 -25.05 16.16 -19.94
N TYR A 170 -25.58 16.76 -18.86
CA TYR A 170 -26.50 17.92 -18.94
C TYR A 170 -25.94 19.22 -18.34
N VAL A 171 -24.99 19.16 -17.40
CA VAL A 171 -24.33 20.35 -16.83
C VAL A 171 -23.13 20.75 -17.70
N ARG A 172 -22.16 19.85 -17.87
CA ARG A 172 -20.89 20.14 -18.56
C ARG A 172 -20.90 19.81 -20.06
N GLY A 173 -21.73 18.85 -20.48
CA GLY A 173 -21.80 18.37 -21.86
C GLY A 173 -20.52 17.66 -22.34
N TYR A 174 -19.76 17.07 -21.41
CA TYR A 174 -18.58 16.24 -21.73
C TYR A 174 -19.00 14.84 -22.21
N HIS A 175 -20.09 14.31 -21.67
CA HIS A 175 -20.70 13.04 -22.07
C HIS A 175 -22.01 13.26 -22.82
N ALA A 176 -22.53 12.21 -23.46
CA ALA A 176 -23.85 12.24 -24.07
C ALA A 176 -24.93 12.64 -23.02
N PRO A 177 -25.94 13.45 -23.38
CA PRO A 177 -26.25 13.96 -24.73
C PRO A 177 -25.44 15.22 -25.15
N GLY A 178 -24.44 15.63 -24.38
CA GLY A 178 -23.58 16.77 -24.70
C GLY A 178 -24.24 18.12 -24.46
N LYS A 179 -25.20 18.18 -23.54
CA LYS A 179 -25.99 19.39 -23.25
C LYS A 179 -25.37 20.21 -22.12
N LYS A 180 -25.62 21.51 -22.17
CA LYS A 180 -25.30 22.49 -21.11
C LYS A 180 -26.57 23.24 -20.77
N LEU A 181 -27.34 22.68 -19.85
CA LEU A 181 -28.64 23.21 -19.47
C LEU A 181 -28.55 24.18 -18.28
N PRO A 182 -29.54 25.08 -18.13
CA PRO A 182 -29.68 25.89 -16.92
C PRO A 182 -29.76 25.04 -15.65
N LEU A 183 -29.26 25.58 -14.53
CA LEU A 183 -29.21 24.87 -13.25
C LEU A 183 -30.57 24.26 -12.86
N LYS A 184 -31.65 25.05 -12.95
CA LYS A 184 -33.03 24.60 -12.70
C LYS A 184 -33.41 23.33 -13.49
N ASP A 185 -33.07 23.28 -14.77
CA ASP A 185 -33.40 22.14 -15.63
C ASP A 185 -32.56 20.91 -15.27
N THR A 186 -31.30 21.10 -14.87
CA THR A 186 -30.42 20.01 -14.42
C THR A 186 -30.86 19.45 -13.06
N LEU A 187 -31.31 20.30 -12.14
CA LEU A 187 -31.90 19.88 -10.85
C LEU A 187 -33.20 19.09 -11.10
N PHE A 188 -34.04 19.57 -12.02
CA PHE A 188 -35.28 18.88 -12.40
C PHE A 188 -35.01 17.52 -13.06
N ALA A 189 -34.01 17.45 -13.95
CA ALA A 189 -33.58 16.21 -14.56
C ALA A 189 -33.09 15.19 -13.53
N ALA A 190 -32.28 15.61 -12.55
CA ALA A 190 -31.85 14.74 -11.45
C ALA A 190 -33.03 14.26 -10.61
N HIS A 191 -34.01 15.11 -10.36
CA HIS A 191 -35.22 14.73 -9.63
C HIS A 191 -36.08 13.71 -10.39
N ASN A 192 -36.26 13.89 -11.70
CA ASN A 192 -36.95 12.89 -12.53
C ASN A 192 -36.20 11.55 -12.58
N LEU A 193 -34.87 11.57 -12.58
CA LEU A 193 -34.05 10.37 -12.48
C LEU A 193 -34.26 9.67 -11.13
N LEU A 194 -34.28 10.41 -10.02
CA LEU A 194 -34.58 9.85 -8.69
C LEU A 194 -36.01 9.27 -8.61
N LYS A 195 -36.99 9.92 -9.23
CA LYS A 195 -38.36 9.36 -9.34
C LYS A 195 -38.37 8.09 -10.17
N ALA A 196 -37.58 8.04 -11.24
CA ALA A 196 -37.40 6.85 -12.06
C ALA A 196 -36.79 5.69 -11.25
N HIS A 197 -35.84 5.97 -10.37
CA HIS A 197 -35.31 4.98 -9.41
C HIS A 197 -36.44 4.40 -8.56
N GLY A 198 -37.23 5.26 -7.91
CA GLY A 198 -38.35 4.85 -7.08
C GLY A 198 -39.38 3.98 -7.82
N LEU A 199 -39.77 4.39 -9.03
CA LEU A 199 -40.69 3.62 -9.87
C LEU A 199 -40.10 2.26 -10.28
N ALA A 200 -38.81 2.22 -10.63
CA ALA A 200 -38.14 0.97 -10.95
C ALA A 200 -38.07 0.01 -9.76
N VAL A 201 -37.80 0.52 -8.55
CA VAL A 201 -37.86 -0.30 -7.32
C VAL A 201 -39.27 -0.86 -7.14
N LYS A 202 -40.33 -0.05 -7.29
CA LYS A 202 -41.72 -0.55 -7.19
C LYS A 202 -42.05 -1.61 -8.22
N ALA A 203 -41.65 -1.42 -9.48
CA ALA A 203 -41.86 -2.38 -10.55
C ALA A 203 -41.14 -3.70 -10.26
N LEU A 204 -39.86 -3.64 -9.90
CA LEU A 204 -39.05 -4.81 -9.58
C LEU A 204 -39.53 -5.53 -8.32
N ARG A 205 -39.93 -4.83 -7.25
CA ARG A 205 -40.50 -5.50 -6.06
C ARG A 205 -41.79 -6.25 -6.36
N ARG A 206 -42.57 -5.79 -7.35
CA ARG A 206 -43.80 -6.47 -7.79
C ARG A 206 -43.50 -7.71 -8.62
N LEU A 207 -42.50 -7.66 -9.50
CA LEU A 207 -42.18 -8.70 -10.48
C LEU A 207 -41.11 -9.69 -9.99
N ALA A 208 -40.24 -9.24 -9.10
CA ALA A 208 -39.09 -9.94 -8.54
C ALA A 208 -39.05 -9.75 -7.00
N PRO A 209 -40.06 -10.22 -6.25
CA PRO A 209 -40.25 -9.89 -4.83
C PRO A 209 -39.09 -10.31 -3.91
N ASN A 210 -38.29 -11.29 -4.33
CA ASN A 210 -37.15 -11.80 -3.55
C ASN A 210 -35.80 -11.22 -4.01
N ALA A 211 -35.78 -10.43 -5.08
CA ALA A 211 -34.53 -9.90 -5.60
C ALA A 211 -33.96 -8.82 -4.68
N LYS A 212 -32.63 -8.72 -4.63
CA LYS A 212 -31.92 -7.61 -4.00
C LYS A 212 -31.85 -6.44 -4.98
N ILE A 213 -32.17 -5.24 -4.52
CA ILE A 213 -32.17 -4.03 -5.35
C ILE A 213 -31.27 -2.99 -4.68
N GLY A 214 -30.32 -2.47 -5.45
CA GLY A 214 -29.43 -1.39 -5.05
C GLY A 214 -29.46 -0.19 -6.00
N TYR A 215 -28.63 0.78 -5.66
CA TYR A 215 -28.45 2.06 -6.36
C TYR A 215 -26.98 2.44 -6.26
N ALA A 216 -26.32 2.80 -7.38
CA ALA A 216 -24.86 2.94 -7.47
C ALA A 216 -24.39 4.35 -7.87
N PRO A 217 -24.39 5.32 -6.94
CA PRO A 217 -23.77 6.63 -7.12
C PRO A 217 -22.24 6.60 -7.22
N THR A 218 -21.69 7.73 -7.68
CA THR A 218 -20.26 8.05 -7.69
C THR A 218 -20.03 9.45 -7.14
N CYS A 219 -18.90 9.67 -6.49
CA CYS A 219 -18.45 11.01 -6.07
C CYS A 219 -16.96 10.99 -5.74
N GLY A 220 -16.31 12.16 -5.85
CA GLY A 220 -14.96 12.31 -5.34
C GLY A 220 -14.98 12.21 -3.82
N VAL A 221 -14.22 11.28 -3.26
CA VAL A 221 -14.18 11.08 -1.80
C VAL A 221 -13.35 12.19 -1.16
N ALA A 222 -13.96 12.98 -0.28
CA ALA A 222 -13.22 13.87 0.62
C ALA A 222 -12.73 13.03 1.80
N TYR A 223 -11.42 12.82 1.90
CA TYR A 223 -10.79 12.04 2.97
C TYR A 223 -9.88 12.93 3.82
N PRO A 224 -9.69 12.64 5.11
CA PRO A 224 -8.86 13.46 5.98
C PRO A 224 -7.37 13.33 5.62
N ASN A 225 -6.65 14.45 5.61
CA ASN A 225 -5.22 14.50 5.30
C ASN A 225 -4.38 13.84 6.41
N THR A 226 -4.82 13.95 7.66
CA THR A 226 -4.25 13.26 8.82
C THR A 226 -5.32 12.50 9.59
N ASN A 227 -4.93 11.54 10.44
CA ASN A 227 -5.88 10.83 11.31
C ASN A 227 -6.34 11.66 12.53
N SER A 228 -6.15 12.99 12.54
CA SER A 228 -6.63 13.84 13.62
C SER A 228 -8.15 13.94 13.60
N ALA A 229 -8.78 14.05 14.78
CA ALA A 229 -10.23 14.19 14.88
C ALA A 229 -10.75 15.43 14.13
N ALA A 230 -9.96 16.51 14.09
CA ALA A 230 -10.33 17.73 13.38
C ALA A 230 -10.39 17.52 11.86
N ASP A 231 -9.35 16.89 11.27
CA ASP A 231 -9.33 16.60 9.83
C ASP A 231 -10.44 15.61 9.44
N ILE A 232 -10.71 14.60 10.28
CA ILE A 232 -11.81 13.64 10.06
C ILE A 232 -13.17 14.35 9.97
N GLU A 233 -13.47 15.23 10.92
CA GLU A 233 -14.74 15.96 10.92
C GLU A 233 -14.83 16.96 9.76
N ALA A 234 -13.73 17.63 9.40
CA ALA A 234 -13.67 18.51 8.23
C ALA A 234 -13.90 17.74 6.91
N ALA A 235 -13.28 16.58 6.76
CA ALA A 235 -13.47 15.69 5.61
C ALA A 235 -14.92 15.22 5.51
N LYS A 236 -15.54 14.76 6.61
CA LYS A 236 -16.96 14.40 6.66
C LYS A 236 -17.86 15.55 6.25
N LYS A 237 -17.64 16.74 6.82
CA LYS A 237 -18.40 17.96 6.48
C LYS A 237 -18.30 18.26 5.00
N ARG A 238 -17.11 18.18 4.40
CA ARG A 238 -16.93 18.40 2.96
C ARG A 238 -17.56 17.31 2.11
N TYR A 239 -17.43 16.04 2.51
CA TYR A 239 -17.93 14.90 1.74
C TYR A 239 -19.45 14.95 1.57
N PHE A 240 -20.15 15.33 2.65
CA PHE A 240 -21.61 15.39 2.67
C PHE A 240 -22.20 16.78 2.35
N GLY A 241 -21.40 17.83 2.43
CA GLY A 241 -21.82 19.21 2.16
C GLY A 241 -21.63 19.66 0.71
N PHE A 242 -22.10 20.88 0.44
CA PHE A 242 -21.99 21.53 -0.86
C PHE A 242 -20.76 22.43 -0.93
N ASP A 243 -20.19 22.54 -2.12
CA ASP A 243 -19.16 23.54 -2.44
C ASP A 243 -19.83 24.88 -2.76
N GLU A 244 -19.08 25.98 -2.69
CA GLU A 244 -19.59 27.31 -3.08
C GLU A 244 -19.87 27.37 -4.59
N ASP A 245 -19.14 26.60 -5.39
CA ASP A 245 -19.32 26.52 -6.85
C ASP A 245 -20.51 25.64 -7.26
N LYS A 246 -21.61 26.29 -7.64
CA LYS A 246 -22.79 25.64 -8.24
C LYS A 246 -22.47 24.90 -9.54
N GLY A 247 -21.38 25.22 -10.25
CA GLY A 247 -20.97 24.55 -11.48
C GLY A 247 -20.61 23.06 -11.31
N ASN A 248 -20.33 22.63 -10.08
CA ASN A 248 -19.96 21.25 -9.75
C ASN A 248 -21.00 20.52 -8.88
N TRP A 249 -22.21 21.05 -8.76
CA TRP A 249 -23.22 20.57 -7.81
C TRP A 249 -23.54 19.07 -7.93
N ALA A 250 -23.52 18.54 -9.15
CA ALA A 250 -23.88 17.16 -9.42
C ALA A 250 -22.93 16.12 -8.81
N TRP A 251 -21.76 16.52 -8.29
CA TRP A 251 -20.80 15.61 -7.64
C TRP A 251 -21.00 15.49 -6.12
N ASN A 252 -22.04 16.11 -5.57
CA ASN A 252 -22.39 15.96 -4.17
C ASN A 252 -23.14 14.64 -3.94
N VAL A 253 -22.67 13.82 -2.99
CA VAL A 253 -23.21 12.47 -2.75
C VAL A 253 -24.58 12.50 -2.06
N THR A 254 -24.81 13.45 -1.14
CA THR A 254 -26.05 13.54 -0.35
C THR A 254 -27.25 13.95 -1.19
N TRP A 255 -27.06 14.75 -2.23
CA TRP A 255 -28.13 15.12 -3.16
C TRP A 255 -28.74 13.91 -3.87
N PHE A 256 -27.95 12.87 -4.11
CA PHE A 256 -28.40 11.65 -4.79
C PHE A 256 -28.73 10.50 -3.84
N LEU A 257 -28.20 10.49 -2.61
CA LEU A 257 -28.46 9.43 -1.62
C LEU A 257 -29.50 9.81 -0.56
N ASP A 258 -29.50 11.03 -0.03
CA ASP A 258 -30.43 11.39 1.06
C ASP A 258 -31.91 11.24 0.64
N PRO A 259 -32.34 11.63 -0.58
CA PRO A 259 -33.72 11.36 -1.02
C PRO A 259 -34.04 9.87 -1.09
N VAL A 260 -33.09 9.05 -1.54
CA VAL A 260 -33.25 7.59 -1.69
C VAL A 260 -33.34 6.89 -0.34
N ILE A 261 -32.48 7.27 0.62
CA ILE A 261 -32.37 6.58 1.91
C ILE A 261 -33.28 7.20 2.99
N PHE A 262 -33.36 8.53 3.06
CA PHE A 262 -34.08 9.26 4.10
C PHE A 262 -35.40 9.91 3.62
N GLY A 263 -35.71 9.91 2.33
CA GLY A 263 -36.91 10.55 1.80
C GLY A 263 -36.92 12.07 1.93
N ARG A 264 -35.74 12.68 1.93
CA ARG A 264 -35.56 14.14 1.95
C ARG A 264 -34.26 14.54 1.27
N TYR A 265 -34.24 15.71 0.64
CA TYR A 265 -32.99 16.34 0.22
C TYR A 265 -32.23 16.91 1.43
N PRO A 266 -30.90 17.09 1.31
CA PRO A 266 -30.11 17.71 2.37
C PRO A 266 -30.53 19.19 2.54
N GLU A 267 -30.69 19.62 3.80
CA GLU A 267 -31.25 20.94 4.16
C GLU A 267 -30.40 22.10 3.64
N ASP A 268 -29.08 21.97 3.74
CA ASP A 268 -28.11 22.93 3.19
C ASP A 268 -28.20 23.01 1.66
N GLY A 269 -28.41 21.88 0.98
CA GLY A 269 -28.66 21.84 -0.46
C GLY A 269 -29.96 22.56 -0.86
N ILE A 270 -31.05 22.38 -0.09
CA ILE A 270 -32.33 23.08 -0.35
C ILE A 270 -32.14 24.60 -0.24
N GLU A 271 -31.46 25.08 0.80
CA GLU A 271 -31.16 26.51 0.95
C GLU A 271 -30.24 27.01 -0.17
N PHE A 272 -29.21 26.24 -0.52
CA PHE A 272 -28.23 26.58 -1.54
C PHE A 272 -28.83 26.75 -2.95
N PHE A 273 -29.86 25.96 -3.27
CA PHE A 273 -30.55 26.01 -4.58
C PHE A 273 -31.91 26.72 -4.56
N LYS A 274 -32.32 27.36 -3.46
CA LYS A 274 -33.69 27.89 -3.27
C LYS A 274 -34.26 28.71 -4.44
N ASP A 275 -33.42 29.50 -5.12
CA ASP A 275 -33.84 30.38 -6.22
C ASP A 275 -34.03 29.62 -7.55
N ASP A 276 -33.43 28.44 -7.67
CA ASP A 276 -33.41 27.59 -8.87
C ASP A 276 -34.32 26.35 -8.73
N LEU A 277 -34.80 26.06 -7.52
CA LEU A 277 -35.59 24.86 -7.23
C LEU A 277 -37.00 24.96 -7.80
N PHE A 278 -37.47 23.81 -8.28
CA PHE A 278 -38.87 23.54 -8.59
C PHE A 278 -39.60 23.07 -7.32
N GLU A 279 -40.92 22.96 -7.39
CA GLU A 279 -41.70 22.42 -6.29
C GLU A 279 -41.41 20.93 -6.10
N ILE A 280 -40.78 20.58 -4.97
CA ILE A 280 -40.57 19.19 -4.55
C ILE A 280 -41.76 18.76 -3.71
N THR A 281 -42.54 17.80 -4.20
CA THR A 281 -43.75 17.33 -3.51
C THR A 281 -43.42 16.22 -2.51
N LYS A 282 -44.31 16.02 -1.53
CA LYS A 282 -44.18 14.93 -0.57
C LYS A 282 -44.33 13.57 -1.27
N GLU A 283 -45.23 13.51 -2.24
CA GLU A 283 -45.52 12.33 -3.06
C GLU A 283 -44.29 11.91 -3.87
N ASP A 284 -43.54 12.88 -4.40
CA ASP A 284 -42.27 12.59 -5.09
C ASP A 284 -41.23 12.01 -4.13
N LEU A 285 -41.09 12.56 -2.93
CA LEU A 285 -40.14 12.06 -1.94
C LEU A 285 -40.51 10.66 -1.41
N GLU A 286 -41.79 10.40 -1.15
CA GLU A 286 -42.29 9.07 -0.82
C GLU A 286 -42.05 8.08 -1.97
N LEU A 287 -42.19 8.53 -3.22
CA LEU A 287 -41.87 7.72 -4.39
C LEU A 287 -40.38 7.44 -4.51
N ILE A 288 -39.50 8.41 -4.28
CA ILE A 288 -38.05 8.23 -4.38
C ILE A 288 -37.54 7.29 -3.28
N ASN A 289 -38.08 7.40 -2.06
CA ASN A 289 -37.67 6.63 -0.89
C ASN A 289 -38.28 5.22 -0.83
N GLN A 290 -38.11 4.45 -1.90
CA GLN A 290 -38.48 3.03 -1.86
C GLN A 290 -37.37 2.21 -1.19
N PRO A 291 -37.70 1.19 -0.38
CA PRO A 291 -36.70 0.41 0.32
C PRO A 291 -35.75 -0.34 -0.63
N ILE A 292 -34.46 0.00 -0.55
CA ILE A 292 -33.36 -0.72 -1.19
C ILE A 292 -32.62 -1.63 -0.20
N ASP A 293 -31.93 -2.64 -0.71
CA ASP A 293 -31.24 -3.67 0.07
C ASP A 293 -29.78 -3.30 0.36
N PHE A 294 -29.12 -2.58 -0.55
CA PHE A 294 -27.73 -2.15 -0.41
C PHE A 294 -27.46 -0.84 -1.15
N ILE A 295 -26.42 -0.13 -0.74
CA ILE A 295 -25.87 1.02 -1.47
C ILE A 295 -24.70 0.52 -2.30
N GLY A 296 -24.83 0.62 -3.63
CA GLY A 296 -23.67 0.54 -4.51
C GLY A 296 -22.89 1.84 -4.45
N GLN A 297 -21.57 1.79 -4.55
CA GLN A 297 -20.77 3.00 -4.65
C GLN A 297 -19.60 2.75 -5.59
N ASN A 298 -19.43 3.67 -6.53
CA ASN A 298 -18.24 3.72 -7.38
C ASN A 298 -17.23 4.67 -6.74
N ILE A 299 -15.98 4.21 -6.61
CA ILE A 299 -14.89 4.99 -5.99
C ILE A 299 -13.61 4.71 -6.77
N TYR A 300 -13.08 5.74 -7.44
CA TYR A 300 -11.82 5.66 -8.18
C TYR A 300 -10.71 6.47 -7.51
N ASN A 301 -11.05 7.66 -7.00
CA ASN A 301 -10.12 8.58 -6.36
C ASN A 301 -10.84 9.49 -5.35
N GLY A 302 -10.06 10.31 -4.67
CA GLY A 302 -10.52 11.32 -3.74
C GLY A 302 -9.55 12.47 -3.61
N TYR A 303 -9.82 13.37 -2.66
CA TYR A 303 -8.99 14.53 -2.35
C TYR A 303 -8.82 14.70 -0.82
N PRO A 304 -7.59 15.03 -0.37
CA PRO A 304 -7.29 15.18 1.05
C PRO A 304 -7.83 16.52 1.58
N ILE A 305 -8.42 16.47 2.78
CA ILE A 305 -8.98 17.61 3.49
C ILE A 305 -8.30 17.76 4.84
N SER A 306 -7.90 18.98 5.17
CA SER A 306 -7.47 19.39 6.50
C SER A 306 -8.47 20.36 7.13
N ALA A 307 -8.51 20.39 8.45
CA ALA A 307 -9.17 21.44 9.21
C ALA A 307 -8.31 22.70 9.23
N GLY A 308 -8.85 23.80 8.72
CA GLY A 308 -8.26 25.13 8.82
C GLY A 308 -8.52 25.78 10.19
N GLU A 309 -8.07 27.03 10.34
CA GLU A 309 -8.40 27.84 11.51
C GLU A 309 -9.94 27.93 11.67
N ASN A 310 -10.43 27.73 12.89
CA ASN A 310 -11.87 27.71 13.22
C ASN A 310 -12.73 26.62 12.52
N GLY A 311 -12.11 25.56 11.98
CA GLY A 311 -12.85 24.42 11.39
C GLY A 311 -13.32 24.64 9.95
N GLU A 312 -12.69 25.57 9.24
CA GLU A 312 -12.86 25.73 7.79
C GLU A 312 -12.28 24.52 7.03
N ILE A 313 -12.80 24.27 5.84
CA ILE A 313 -12.35 23.15 4.99
C ILE A 313 -11.16 23.63 4.16
N VAL A 314 -10.02 22.97 4.30
CA VAL A 314 -8.82 23.25 3.50
C VAL A 314 -8.52 22.04 2.63
N TYR A 315 -8.42 22.25 1.32
CA TYR A 315 -7.93 21.23 0.39
C TYR A 315 -6.41 21.12 0.55
N ALA A 316 -5.92 19.97 1.01
CA ALA A 316 -4.49 19.78 1.17
C ALA A 316 -3.81 19.56 -0.18
N ASP A 317 -2.60 20.11 -0.32
CA ASP A 317 -1.79 19.92 -1.51
C ASP A 317 -1.27 18.48 -1.59
N ARG A 318 -1.10 18.00 -2.81
CA ARG A 318 -0.41 16.75 -3.08
C ARG A 318 1.07 17.03 -3.35
N ASP A 319 1.93 16.11 -2.92
CA ASP A 319 3.36 16.22 -3.17
C ASP A 319 3.70 16.30 -4.65
N ARG A 320 4.83 16.94 -4.97
CA ARG A 320 5.33 16.99 -6.34
C ARG A 320 5.64 15.58 -6.83
N GLY A 321 5.10 15.21 -7.99
CA GLY A 321 5.27 13.86 -8.54
C GLY A 321 4.28 12.82 -7.99
N TYR A 322 3.17 13.27 -7.38
CA TYR A 322 2.12 12.37 -6.90
C TYR A 322 1.66 11.41 -7.98
N ASN A 323 1.49 10.14 -7.62
CA ASN A 323 1.15 9.07 -8.56
C ASN A 323 -0.20 9.32 -9.25
N GLN A 324 -0.25 9.06 -10.55
CA GLN A 324 -1.44 9.22 -11.38
C GLN A 324 -1.66 8.02 -12.29
N THR A 325 -2.93 7.74 -12.59
CA THR A 325 -3.33 6.72 -13.57
C THR A 325 -3.18 7.25 -15.01
N ALA A 326 -3.41 6.40 -16.02
CA ALA A 326 -3.46 6.86 -17.40
C ALA A 326 -4.64 7.82 -17.70
N MET A 327 -5.63 7.91 -16.80
CA MET A 327 -6.65 8.98 -16.82
C MET A 327 -6.14 10.31 -16.28
N THR A 328 -4.88 10.38 -15.83
CA THR A 328 -4.31 11.48 -15.04
C THR A 328 -5.01 11.70 -13.69
N TRP A 329 -5.78 10.71 -13.22
CA TRP A 329 -6.41 10.75 -11.91
C TRP A 329 -5.40 10.42 -10.82
N PRO A 330 -5.45 11.09 -9.67
CA PRO A 330 -4.55 10.81 -8.57
C PRO A 330 -4.83 9.42 -7.98
N VAL A 331 -3.77 8.69 -7.63
CA VAL A 331 -3.86 7.40 -6.95
C VAL A 331 -3.99 7.67 -5.44
N THR A 332 -5.19 7.47 -4.88
CA THR A 332 -5.54 7.82 -3.50
C THR A 332 -6.22 6.66 -2.78
N PRO A 333 -5.47 5.65 -2.31
CA PRO A 333 -6.03 4.46 -1.65
C PRO A 333 -6.94 4.78 -0.47
N SER A 334 -6.63 5.85 0.29
CA SER A 334 -7.43 6.32 1.43
C SER A 334 -8.89 6.63 1.08
N ALA A 335 -9.20 6.91 -0.19
CA ALA A 335 -10.57 7.09 -0.65
C ALA A 335 -11.41 5.81 -0.49
N LEU A 336 -10.81 4.62 -0.67
CA LEU A 336 -11.51 3.34 -0.55
C LEU A 336 -11.61 2.84 0.89
N TYR A 337 -10.88 3.44 1.84
CA TYR A 337 -11.12 3.29 3.27
C TYR A 337 -12.22 4.26 3.75
N TRP A 338 -12.01 5.57 3.57
CA TRP A 338 -12.88 6.59 4.16
C TRP A 338 -14.24 6.72 3.48
N GLY A 339 -14.31 6.56 2.15
CA GLY A 339 -15.57 6.69 1.41
C GLY A 339 -16.64 5.70 1.90
N PRO A 340 -16.37 4.38 1.87
CA PRO A 340 -17.31 3.38 2.36
C PRO A 340 -17.60 3.51 3.86
N LYS A 341 -16.58 3.81 4.67
CA LYS A 341 -16.72 4.01 6.11
C LYS A 341 -17.67 5.17 6.43
N PHE A 342 -17.46 6.34 5.84
CA PHE A 342 -18.34 7.50 6.04
C PHE A 342 -19.76 7.24 5.55
N LEU A 343 -19.93 6.60 4.39
CA LEU A 343 -21.26 6.24 3.86
C LEU A 343 -21.99 5.28 4.80
N TYR A 344 -21.31 4.25 5.29
CA TYR A 344 -21.90 3.32 6.25
C TYR A 344 -22.27 3.99 7.57
N GLU A 345 -21.39 4.82 8.13
CA GLU A 345 -21.65 5.58 9.36
C GLU A 345 -22.89 6.49 9.23
N ARG A 346 -23.09 7.12 8.07
CA ARG A 346 -24.24 8.00 7.82
C ARG A 346 -25.54 7.23 7.58
N TYR A 347 -25.51 6.21 6.73
CA TYR A 347 -26.72 5.59 6.18
C TYR A 347 -27.10 4.25 6.83
N GLY A 348 -26.15 3.57 7.49
CA GLY A 348 -26.41 2.29 8.16
C GLY A 348 -26.85 1.16 7.21
N LYS A 349 -26.47 1.23 5.94
CA LYS A 349 -26.79 0.24 4.89
C LYS A 349 -25.53 -0.45 4.40
N ASP A 350 -25.65 -1.73 4.05
CA ASP A 350 -24.55 -2.49 3.45
C ASP A 350 -24.03 -1.79 2.20
N ILE A 351 -22.70 -1.65 2.11
CA ILE A 351 -22.00 -0.99 1.00
C ILE A 351 -21.43 -2.05 0.07
N LEU A 352 -21.71 -1.92 -1.22
CA LEU A 352 -21.09 -2.68 -2.30
C LEU A 352 -20.22 -1.75 -3.13
N ILE A 353 -18.93 -2.04 -3.25
CA ILE A 353 -18.11 -1.32 -4.23
C ILE A 353 -18.48 -1.86 -5.61
N THR A 354 -19.23 -1.07 -6.37
CA THR A 354 -19.79 -1.48 -7.67
C THR A 354 -18.85 -1.20 -8.83
N GLU A 355 -17.91 -0.27 -8.65
CA GLU A 355 -16.78 0.00 -9.54
C GLU A 355 -15.59 0.57 -8.75
N ASN A 356 -14.43 -0.04 -8.93
CA ASN A 356 -13.12 0.51 -8.59
C ASN A 356 -12.08 -0.09 -9.54
N GLY A 357 -11.11 0.70 -9.96
CA GLY A 357 -10.04 0.26 -10.86
C GLY A 357 -9.24 1.44 -11.39
N MET A 358 -8.33 1.17 -12.32
CA MET A 358 -7.53 2.21 -12.96
C MET A 358 -7.29 1.94 -14.44
N ALA A 359 -7.22 3.03 -15.21
CA ALA A 359 -6.66 2.99 -16.55
C ALA A 359 -5.14 2.89 -16.47
N ASP A 360 -4.55 2.03 -17.29
CA ASP A 360 -3.11 1.89 -17.42
C ASP A 360 -2.67 1.90 -18.89
N CYS A 361 -1.37 2.11 -19.11
CA CYS A 361 -0.73 2.07 -20.42
C CYS A 361 -0.23 0.65 -20.73
N ASP A 362 -1.15 -0.27 -20.98
CA ASP A 362 -0.84 -1.68 -21.20
C ASP A 362 -0.03 -1.92 -22.49
N ILE A 363 1.05 -2.71 -22.39
CA ILE A 363 1.92 -3.07 -23.52
C ILE A 363 1.90 -4.60 -23.71
N VAL A 364 1.76 -5.04 -24.96
CA VAL A 364 1.99 -6.43 -25.36
C VAL A 364 3.49 -6.69 -25.38
N ALA A 365 3.96 -7.50 -24.43
CA ALA A 365 5.37 -7.86 -24.31
C ALA A 365 5.81 -8.84 -25.41
N PRO A 366 7.12 -9.02 -25.67
CA PRO A 366 7.62 -9.94 -26.69
C PRO A 366 7.20 -11.42 -26.52
N ASP A 367 6.87 -11.83 -25.30
CA ASP A 367 6.33 -13.17 -24.98
C ASP A 367 4.81 -13.28 -25.23
N GLY A 368 4.15 -12.17 -25.60
CA GLY A 368 2.71 -12.06 -25.82
C GLY A 368 1.89 -11.77 -24.56
N GLY A 369 2.54 -11.60 -23.40
CA GLY A 369 1.91 -11.25 -22.13
C GLY A 369 1.61 -9.76 -21.98
N ILE A 370 0.84 -9.42 -20.95
CA ILE A 370 0.57 -8.04 -20.51
C ILE A 370 0.99 -7.95 -19.04
N HIS A 371 2.17 -7.38 -18.79
CA HIS A 371 2.77 -7.26 -17.46
C HIS A 371 2.40 -5.91 -16.84
N ASP A 372 1.24 -5.86 -16.19
CA ASP A 372 0.61 -4.65 -15.65
C ASP A 372 0.77 -4.52 -14.13
N GLY A 373 2.02 -4.60 -13.65
CA GLY A 373 2.36 -4.54 -12.23
C GLY A 373 1.88 -3.27 -11.51
N SER A 374 1.76 -2.14 -12.22
CA SER A 374 1.16 -0.90 -11.70
C SER A 374 -0.32 -1.07 -11.32
N ARG A 375 -1.09 -1.80 -12.13
CA ARG A 375 -2.49 -2.13 -11.82
C ARG A 375 -2.59 -3.04 -10.60
N ILE A 376 -1.69 -4.03 -10.46
CA ILE A 376 -1.62 -4.88 -9.26
C ILE A 376 -1.33 -4.03 -8.02
N ALA A 377 -0.33 -3.17 -8.06
CA ALA A 377 0.04 -2.31 -6.94
C ALA A 377 -1.10 -1.35 -6.54
N PHE A 378 -1.84 -0.81 -7.53
CA PHE A 378 -3.03 0.02 -7.28
C PHE A 378 -4.13 -0.78 -6.57
N LEU A 379 -4.48 -1.96 -7.10
CA LEU A 379 -5.57 -2.77 -6.57
C LEU A 379 -5.26 -3.29 -5.17
N ASP A 380 -4.02 -3.73 -4.93
CA ASP A 380 -3.59 -4.17 -3.61
C ASP A 380 -3.73 -3.07 -2.56
N GLN A 381 -3.22 -1.86 -2.85
CA GLN A 381 -3.33 -0.71 -1.93
C GLN A 381 -4.79 -0.34 -1.64
N TYR A 382 -5.64 -0.29 -2.67
CA TYR A 382 -7.04 0.10 -2.52
C TYR A 382 -7.85 -0.96 -1.76
N ILE A 383 -7.74 -2.24 -2.16
CA ILE A 383 -8.50 -3.33 -1.53
C ILE A 383 -8.03 -3.56 -0.09
N SER A 384 -6.73 -3.36 0.22
CA SER A 384 -6.22 -3.33 1.59
C SER A 384 -6.89 -2.25 2.44
N GLU A 385 -7.04 -1.03 1.92
CA GLU A 385 -7.74 0.07 2.60
C GLU A 385 -9.26 -0.21 2.75
N LEU A 386 -9.89 -0.86 1.77
CA LEU A 386 -11.27 -1.33 1.90
C LEU A 386 -11.42 -2.38 3.00
N GLN A 387 -10.46 -3.31 3.10
CA GLN A 387 -10.45 -4.31 4.16
C GLN A 387 -10.32 -3.65 5.53
N ARG A 388 -9.43 -2.66 5.67
CA ARG A 388 -9.28 -1.90 6.90
C ARG A 388 -10.61 -1.26 7.34
N ALA A 389 -11.39 -0.71 6.41
CA ALA A 389 -12.71 -0.16 6.73
C ALA A 389 -13.67 -1.26 7.22
N ALA A 390 -13.64 -2.44 6.60
CA ALA A 390 -14.45 -3.59 7.01
C ALA A 390 -14.03 -4.14 8.39
N ASP A 391 -12.73 -4.27 8.64
CA ASP A 391 -12.16 -4.75 9.90
C ASP A 391 -12.49 -3.79 11.07
N GLU A 392 -12.62 -2.49 10.78
CA GLU A 392 -13.08 -1.47 11.73
C GLU A 392 -14.62 -1.33 11.83
N GLY A 393 -15.38 -2.23 11.21
CA GLY A 393 -16.82 -2.38 11.42
C GLY A 393 -17.75 -1.79 10.36
N ALA A 394 -17.21 -1.25 9.25
CA ALA A 394 -18.06 -0.87 8.11
C ALA A 394 -18.65 -2.12 7.44
N SER A 395 -19.96 -2.16 7.20
CA SER A 395 -20.58 -3.32 6.52
C SER A 395 -20.31 -3.27 5.01
N ILE A 396 -19.22 -3.91 4.59
CA ILE A 396 -18.85 -4.06 3.17
C ILE A 396 -19.27 -5.45 2.69
N MET A 397 -20.19 -5.49 1.72
CA MET A 397 -20.74 -6.75 1.21
C MET A 397 -19.93 -7.35 0.04
N GLY A 398 -19.15 -6.53 -0.66
CA GLY A 398 -18.40 -6.99 -1.82
C GLY A 398 -17.66 -5.89 -2.59
N TYR A 399 -16.94 -6.35 -3.61
CA TYR A 399 -16.11 -5.55 -4.50
C TYR A 399 -16.22 -6.04 -5.94
N PHE A 400 -16.51 -5.09 -6.84
CA PHE A 400 -16.48 -5.27 -8.29
C PHE A 400 -15.35 -4.46 -8.92
N HIS A 401 -14.41 -5.15 -9.56
CA HIS A 401 -13.35 -4.51 -10.33
C HIS A 401 -13.93 -3.89 -11.62
N TRP A 402 -13.62 -2.62 -11.85
CA TRP A 402 -13.83 -1.93 -13.12
C TRP A 402 -12.54 -1.97 -13.95
N SER A 403 -12.46 -2.78 -15.01
CA SER A 403 -13.52 -3.60 -15.61
C SER A 403 -13.05 -5.02 -15.96
N TYR A 404 -13.97 -5.89 -16.36
CA TYR A 404 -13.63 -7.22 -16.85
C TYR A 404 -12.60 -7.16 -17.99
N CYS A 405 -12.90 -6.39 -19.04
CA CYS A 405 -12.05 -6.26 -20.22
C CYS A 405 -11.89 -4.79 -20.62
N ASP A 406 -10.80 -4.52 -21.34
CA ASP A 406 -10.62 -3.22 -22.00
C ASP A 406 -11.80 -2.93 -22.92
N ASN A 407 -12.26 -1.69 -22.94
CA ASN A 407 -13.52 -1.32 -23.55
C ASN A 407 -13.47 0.11 -24.13
N PHE A 408 -14.60 0.58 -24.68
CA PHE A 408 -14.75 1.95 -25.14
C PHE A 408 -14.96 2.89 -23.94
N GLU A 409 -13.94 3.65 -23.54
CA GLU A 409 -13.97 4.54 -22.38
C GLU A 409 -14.63 5.89 -22.73
N TRP A 410 -15.92 5.84 -23.08
CA TRP A 410 -16.77 7.02 -23.25
C TRP A 410 -16.14 8.09 -24.17
N ALA A 411 -15.94 9.32 -23.68
CA ALA A 411 -15.35 10.41 -24.45
C ALA A 411 -13.86 10.17 -24.81
N ASP A 412 -13.16 9.31 -24.08
CA ASP A 412 -11.75 8.96 -24.30
C ASP A 412 -11.56 7.85 -25.35
N GLY A 413 -12.64 7.26 -25.86
CA GLY A 413 -12.58 6.21 -26.89
C GLY A 413 -11.80 4.98 -26.42
N TYR A 414 -10.94 4.43 -27.27
CA TYR A 414 -10.13 3.24 -26.94
C TYR A 414 -8.75 3.58 -26.37
N THR A 415 -8.51 4.84 -26.02
CA THR A 415 -7.20 5.31 -25.54
C THR A 415 -6.90 4.95 -24.08
N LYS A 416 -7.89 4.46 -23.33
CA LYS A 416 -7.80 4.15 -21.90
C LYS A 416 -8.23 2.70 -21.67
N ARG A 417 -7.46 1.98 -20.84
CA ARG A 417 -7.63 0.54 -20.63
C ARG A 417 -7.77 0.21 -19.15
N PHE A 418 -8.98 -0.16 -18.73
CA PHE A 418 -9.32 -0.52 -17.34
C PHE A 418 -9.40 -2.03 -17.09
N GLY A 419 -9.38 -2.85 -18.14
CA GLY A 419 -9.70 -4.26 -18.06
C GLY A 419 -8.67 -5.10 -17.29
N LEU A 420 -9.10 -6.18 -16.66
CA LEU A 420 -8.22 -7.30 -16.29
C LEU A 420 -7.90 -8.21 -17.48
N VAL A 421 -8.67 -8.08 -18.56
CA VAL A 421 -8.48 -8.76 -19.83
C VAL A 421 -8.19 -7.72 -20.92
N TYR A 422 -7.03 -7.84 -21.54
CA TYR A 422 -6.66 -7.05 -22.69
C TYR A 422 -7.49 -7.47 -23.91
N VAL A 423 -7.97 -6.47 -24.66
CA VAL A 423 -8.64 -6.68 -25.95
C VAL A 423 -7.79 -6.06 -27.06
N ASP A 424 -7.36 -6.90 -28.00
CA ASP A 424 -6.77 -6.46 -29.26
C ASP A 424 -7.89 -6.07 -30.24
N TYR A 425 -8.31 -4.80 -30.23
CA TYR A 425 -9.52 -4.36 -30.95
C TYR A 425 -9.58 -4.74 -32.44
N PRO A 426 -8.48 -4.71 -33.23
CA PRO A 426 -8.49 -5.19 -34.61
C PRO A 426 -8.83 -6.68 -34.79
N SER A 427 -8.36 -7.55 -33.89
CA SER A 427 -8.59 -9.01 -34.00
C SER A 427 -9.67 -9.53 -33.06
N LEU A 428 -10.07 -8.71 -32.09
CA LEU A 428 -10.94 -9.02 -30.96
C LEU A 428 -10.39 -10.12 -30.04
N LYS A 429 -9.10 -10.42 -30.11
CA LYS A 429 -8.45 -11.41 -29.24
C LYS A 429 -8.43 -10.91 -27.79
N ARG A 430 -8.79 -11.81 -26.86
CA ARG A 430 -8.66 -11.60 -25.41
C ARG A 430 -7.35 -12.18 -24.88
N THR A 431 -6.66 -11.42 -24.03
CA THR A 431 -5.48 -11.88 -23.28
C THR A 431 -5.65 -11.50 -21.81
N ILE A 432 -5.65 -12.47 -20.90
CA ILE A 432 -5.71 -12.19 -19.46
C ILE A 432 -4.41 -11.50 -19.05
N LYS A 433 -4.51 -10.33 -18.40
CA LYS A 433 -3.35 -9.60 -17.89
C LYS A 433 -2.82 -10.22 -16.60
N GLU A 434 -1.61 -9.87 -16.18
CA GLU A 434 -1.08 -10.34 -14.89
C GLU A 434 -1.98 -9.96 -13.72
N SER A 435 -2.56 -8.75 -13.75
CA SER A 435 -3.58 -8.32 -12.78
C SER A 435 -4.79 -9.23 -12.72
N GLY A 436 -5.20 -9.84 -13.84
CA GLY A 436 -6.29 -10.82 -13.86
C GLY A 436 -5.95 -12.12 -13.14
N PHE A 437 -4.71 -12.59 -13.25
CA PHE A 437 -4.22 -13.75 -12.48
C PHE A 437 -4.01 -13.41 -11.00
N TRP A 438 -3.51 -12.22 -10.70
CA TRP A 438 -3.40 -11.72 -9.32
C TRP A 438 -4.77 -11.61 -8.66
N PHE A 439 -5.76 -11.02 -9.33
CA PHE A 439 -7.12 -10.85 -8.80
C PHE A 439 -7.81 -12.20 -8.57
N LYS A 440 -7.55 -13.21 -9.42
CA LYS A 440 -7.95 -14.60 -9.16
C LYS A 440 -7.45 -15.08 -7.80
N LYS A 441 -6.17 -14.83 -7.47
CA LYS A 441 -5.58 -15.23 -6.19
C LYS A 441 -6.21 -14.49 -5.00
N VAL A 442 -6.55 -13.21 -5.17
CA VAL A 442 -7.32 -12.43 -4.17
C VAL A 442 -8.66 -13.08 -3.89
N MET A 443 -9.42 -13.44 -4.93
CA MET A 443 -10.71 -14.13 -4.77
C MET A 443 -10.56 -15.51 -4.10
N GLU A 444 -9.60 -16.32 -4.54
CA GLU A 444 -9.37 -17.67 -3.99
C GLU A 444 -8.96 -17.66 -2.52
N THR A 445 -8.19 -16.65 -2.11
CA THR A 445 -7.72 -16.51 -0.72
C THR A 445 -8.62 -15.62 0.14
N ASN A 446 -9.71 -15.11 -0.43
CA ASN A 446 -10.60 -14.13 0.20
C ASN A 446 -9.84 -12.92 0.81
N GLY A 447 -8.86 -12.43 0.05
CA GLY A 447 -7.99 -11.31 0.43
C GLY A 447 -6.77 -11.69 1.29
N ALA A 448 -6.55 -12.95 1.67
CA ALA A 448 -5.41 -13.30 2.51
C ALA A 448 -4.04 -13.01 1.88
N ASN A 449 -3.95 -12.88 0.55
CA ASN A 449 -2.73 -12.51 -0.18
C ASN A 449 -2.53 -10.97 -0.34
N LEU A 450 -3.43 -10.13 0.19
CA LEU A 450 -3.28 -8.68 0.17
C LEU A 450 -2.19 -8.20 1.14
N SER A 451 -1.54 -7.09 0.83
CA SER A 451 -0.48 -6.50 1.69
C SER A 451 -0.93 -6.16 3.11
N ILE A 452 -2.21 -5.84 3.36
CA ILE A 452 -2.68 -5.63 4.74
C ILE A 452 -2.62 -6.92 5.59
N ASN A 453 -2.66 -8.10 4.96
CA ASN A 453 -2.62 -9.40 5.64
C ASN A 453 -1.25 -10.09 5.51
N ASN A 454 -0.37 -9.58 4.66
CA ASN A 454 0.99 -10.08 4.49
C ASN A 454 1.91 -8.94 4.82
N SER A 455 2.73 -9.09 5.84
CA SER A 455 3.78 -8.14 6.11
C SER A 455 4.81 -8.22 4.97
N PHE A 456 4.56 -7.52 3.87
CA PHE A 456 5.57 -7.14 2.91
C PHE A 456 6.45 -6.15 3.63
N LYS A 457 7.64 -6.60 4.01
CA LYS A 457 8.56 -5.80 4.80
C LYS A 457 9.62 -5.25 3.87
N GLU A 458 9.68 -3.94 3.75
CA GLU A 458 10.76 -3.25 3.06
C GLU A 458 12.05 -3.32 3.90
N PRO A 459 13.24 -3.18 3.30
CA PRO A 459 14.47 -3.00 4.07
C PRO A 459 14.39 -1.74 4.93
N ILE A 460 14.74 -1.84 6.20
CA ILE A 460 14.74 -0.70 7.13
C ILE A 460 16.14 -0.09 7.12
N PHE A 461 16.34 0.92 6.28
CA PHE A 461 17.58 1.69 6.26
C PHE A 461 17.68 2.63 7.45
N LEU A 462 18.85 2.71 8.06
CA LEU A 462 19.09 3.47 9.27
C LEU A 462 20.07 4.61 9.02
N ASP A 463 19.73 5.79 9.51
CA ASP A 463 20.67 6.89 9.70
C ASP A 463 21.37 6.69 11.05
N PRO A 464 22.71 6.50 11.06
CA PRO A 464 23.46 6.18 12.26
C PRO A 464 23.58 7.35 13.23
N HIS A 465 23.88 7.02 14.49
CA HIS A 465 24.32 8.00 15.49
C HIS A 465 25.85 8.04 15.59
N PHE A 466 26.44 9.22 15.70
CA PHE A 466 27.90 9.39 15.75
C PHE A 466 28.37 9.89 17.12
N THR A 467 29.52 9.39 17.58
CA THR A 467 30.16 9.84 18.82
C THR A 467 31.55 10.43 18.56
N HIS A 468 31.91 11.41 19.39
CA HIS A 468 33.23 12.05 19.37
C HIS A 468 34.04 11.59 20.57
N ASN A 469 35.26 11.12 20.32
CA ASN A 469 36.11 10.52 21.33
C ASN A 469 37.53 11.03 21.19
N ILE A 470 38.24 11.16 22.33
CA ILE A 470 39.65 11.61 22.36
C ILE A 470 40.59 10.78 21.46
N TRP A 471 40.19 9.56 21.11
CA TRP A 471 40.95 8.64 20.28
C TRP A 471 40.45 8.55 18.83
N GLY A 472 39.34 9.21 18.52
CA GLY A 472 38.66 9.12 17.22
C GLY A 472 39.43 9.77 16.08
N GLY A 473 39.04 9.43 14.86
CA GLY A 473 39.68 9.86 13.63
C GLY A 473 38.74 10.58 12.67
N THR A 474 39.09 10.50 11.39
CA THR A 474 38.36 11.13 10.27
C THR A 474 37.88 10.13 9.22
N LYS A 475 38.21 8.83 9.34
CA LYS A 475 37.92 7.83 8.31
C LYS A 475 36.41 7.61 8.14
N LEU A 476 35.62 7.75 9.20
CA LEU A 476 34.15 7.70 9.10
C LEU A 476 33.61 8.75 8.11
N ARG A 477 34.17 9.96 8.11
CA ARG A 477 33.83 10.99 7.12
C ARG A 477 34.51 10.75 5.78
N GLU A 478 35.81 10.52 5.76
CA GLU A 478 36.64 10.54 4.54
C GLU A 478 36.52 9.27 3.69
N VAL A 479 36.30 8.12 4.32
CA VAL A 479 36.24 6.79 3.67
C VAL A 479 34.80 6.33 3.50
N PHE A 480 34.00 6.39 4.57
CA PHE A 480 32.59 5.95 4.54
C PHE A 480 31.63 7.03 4.04
N GLY A 481 32.08 8.29 3.97
CA GLY A 481 31.28 9.39 3.41
C GLY A 481 30.12 9.82 4.32
N TYR A 482 30.20 9.58 5.62
CA TYR A 482 29.20 10.02 6.58
C TYR A 482 29.20 11.55 6.74
N ASP A 483 28.01 12.12 6.87
CA ASP A 483 27.80 13.56 7.05
C ASP A 483 27.93 13.92 8.54
N VAL A 484 29.17 13.98 9.02
CA VAL A 484 29.53 14.32 10.40
C VAL A 484 30.77 15.22 10.41
N GLU A 485 30.72 16.32 11.16
CA GLU A 485 31.83 17.27 11.29
C GLU A 485 32.82 16.82 12.37
N GLY A 486 34.04 17.40 12.42
CA GLY A 486 35.05 17.11 13.45
C GLY A 486 36.16 16.14 13.02
N ASP A 487 37.24 16.08 13.80
CA ASP A 487 38.44 15.26 13.50
C ASP A 487 38.74 14.18 14.55
N ASP A 488 37.77 13.98 15.44
CA ASP A 488 37.77 13.09 16.59
C ASP A 488 36.52 12.18 16.57
N ILE A 489 36.02 11.85 15.37
CA ILE A 489 34.85 11.01 15.15
C ILE A 489 35.27 9.57 15.49
N GLY A 490 34.83 9.09 16.65
CA GLY A 490 35.28 7.80 17.20
C GLY A 490 34.42 6.65 16.70
N GLU A 491 33.10 6.79 16.78
CA GLU A 491 32.19 5.69 16.50
C GLU A 491 31.02 6.13 15.62
N CYS A 492 30.62 5.24 14.72
CA CYS A 492 29.36 5.25 14.00
C CYS A 492 28.50 4.11 14.55
N TRP A 493 27.45 4.43 15.28
CA TRP A 493 26.47 3.47 15.77
C TRP A 493 25.46 3.19 14.64
N GLY A 494 25.87 2.30 13.73
CA GLY A 494 25.17 1.91 12.50
C GLY A 494 23.78 1.31 12.74
N ILE A 495 23.69 0.41 13.71
CA ILE A 495 22.45 -0.26 14.11
C ILE A 495 22.40 -0.24 15.63
N SER A 496 21.64 0.71 16.18
CA SER A 496 21.60 0.98 17.61
C SER A 496 20.19 1.29 18.08
N ALA A 497 19.80 0.67 19.18
CA ALA A 497 18.59 1.00 19.93
C ALA A 497 18.93 1.53 21.34
N LEU A 498 20.16 2.01 21.55
CA LEU A 498 20.55 2.59 22.83
C LEU A 498 19.86 3.94 23.02
N LYS A 499 19.24 4.16 24.18
CA LYS A 499 18.60 5.43 24.52
C LYS A 499 19.62 6.58 24.44
N GLY A 500 19.30 7.61 23.67
CA GLY A 500 20.19 8.76 23.44
C GLY A 500 21.22 8.56 22.33
N GLY A 501 21.23 7.40 21.67
CA GLY A 501 22.03 7.13 20.48
C GLY A 501 21.38 6.10 19.55
N ALA A 502 20.04 6.08 19.51
CA ALA A 502 19.31 5.19 18.64
C ALA A 502 19.49 5.64 17.18
N ALA A 503 19.75 4.68 16.30
CA ALA A 503 19.75 4.93 14.87
C ALA A 503 18.30 5.21 14.41
N VAL A 504 18.13 6.14 13.48
CA VAL A 504 16.80 6.63 13.06
C VAL A 504 16.44 6.01 11.73
N VAL A 505 15.19 5.59 11.55
CA VAL A 505 14.73 5.07 10.25
C VAL A 505 14.77 6.18 9.19
N LYS A 506 15.55 5.93 8.14
CA LYS A 506 15.85 6.90 7.08
C LYS A 506 14.68 7.14 6.11
N SER A 507 13.94 6.09 5.78
CA SER A 507 12.94 6.09 4.71
C SER A 507 11.81 5.08 4.97
N GLY A 508 10.77 5.14 4.13
CA GLY A 508 9.63 4.21 4.22
C GLY A 508 8.58 4.64 5.25
N PRO A 509 7.64 3.75 5.60
CA PRO A 509 6.49 4.06 6.45
C PRO A 509 6.86 4.41 7.90
N TYR A 510 8.04 3.98 8.36
CA TYR A 510 8.53 4.19 9.73
C TYR A 510 9.54 5.34 9.83
N ARG A 511 9.72 6.13 8.76
CA ARG A 511 10.71 7.20 8.71
C ARG A 511 10.60 8.15 9.91
N GLY A 512 11.74 8.40 10.56
CA GLY A 512 11.86 9.32 11.69
C GLY A 512 11.69 8.67 13.07
N LEU A 513 11.26 7.41 13.17
CA LEU A 513 11.28 6.66 14.42
C LEU A 513 12.71 6.23 14.76
N GLY A 514 13.06 6.26 16.05
CA GLY A 514 14.27 5.60 16.56
C GLY A 514 14.12 4.08 16.52
N LEU A 515 15.22 3.33 16.37
CA LEU A 515 15.17 1.86 16.35
C LEU A 515 14.62 1.26 17.66
N ASP A 516 14.84 1.94 18.79
CA ASP A 516 14.22 1.59 20.08
C ASP A 516 12.69 1.74 20.04
N GLU A 517 12.20 2.88 19.55
CA GLU A 517 10.76 3.12 19.39
C GLU A 517 10.12 2.14 18.39
N LEU A 518 10.83 1.85 17.29
CA LEU A 518 10.38 0.90 16.27
C LEU A 518 10.28 -0.51 16.85
N TYR A 519 11.28 -0.96 17.61
CA TYR A 519 11.27 -2.27 18.23
C TYR A 519 10.10 -2.43 19.22
N ASP A 520 9.82 -1.40 20.02
CA ASP A 520 8.74 -1.41 21.02
C ASP A 520 7.35 -1.34 20.38
N SER A 521 7.18 -0.58 19.29
CA SER A 521 5.88 -0.34 18.66
C SER A 521 5.53 -1.30 17.52
N HIS A 522 6.53 -1.96 16.92
CA HIS A 522 6.38 -2.80 15.73
C HIS A 522 7.11 -4.15 15.87
N ASN A 523 6.80 -4.88 16.95
CA ASN A 523 7.44 -6.17 17.24
C ASN A 523 7.25 -7.22 16.12
N GLU A 524 6.21 -7.07 15.29
CA GLU A 524 5.95 -7.96 14.17
C GLU A 524 7.13 -7.97 13.20
N LEU A 525 7.89 -6.88 13.09
CA LEU A 525 9.08 -6.75 12.23
C LEU A 525 10.21 -7.69 12.64
N PHE A 526 10.35 -7.99 13.94
CA PHE A 526 11.50 -8.66 14.53
C PHE A 526 11.21 -10.09 15.03
N GLY A 527 9.93 -10.47 15.13
CA GLY A 527 9.53 -11.82 15.52
C GLY A 527 9.63 -12.04 17.03
N THR A 528 10.79 -12.49 17.53
CA THR A 528 11.00 -12.72 18.96
C THR A 528 11.20 -11.38 19.68
N HIS A 529 10.49 -11.19 20.79
CA HIS A 529 10.53 -9.95 21.56
C HIS A 529 11.24 -10.13 22.89
N HIS A 530 12.32 -9.38 23.08
CA HIS A 530 13.04 -9.18 24.35
C HIS A 530 12.63 -7.89 25.03
N ASP A 531 13.10 -7.63 26.25
CA ASP A 531 12.83 -6.37 26.96
C ASP A 531 13.42 -5.13 26.26
N ARG A 532 14.38 -5.33 25.33
CA ARG A 532 15.00 -4.32 24.46
C ARG A 532 15.56 -4.98 23.20
N PHE A 533 15.84 -4.19 22.17
CA PHE A 533 16.54 -4.69 20.97
C PHE A 533 17.90 -5.30 21.37
N PRO A 534 18.27 -6.51 20.91
CA PRO A 534 19.31 -7.31 21.55
C PRO A 534 20.75 -6.97 21.15
N LEU A 535 20.95 -6.38 19.96
CA LEU A 535 22.29 -6.18 19.39
C LEU A 535 22.60 -4.71 19.10
N LEU A 536 23.89 -4.36 19.11
CA LEU A 536 24.43 -3.09 18.65
C LEU A 536 25.53 -3.38 17.62
N THR A 537 25.47 -2.72 16.47
CA THR A 537 26.52 -2.74 15.46
C THR A 537 27.11 -1.35 15.28
N LYS A 538 28.43 -1.22 15.36
CA LYS A 538 29.12 0.05 15.20
C LYS A 538 30.42 -0.06 14.41
N ILE A 539 30.80 1.00 13.73
CA ILE A 539 32.12 1.15 13.13
C ILE A 539 32.94 2.04 14.06
N ILE A 540 34.15 1.60 14.39
CA ILE A 540 35.08 2.33 15.25
C ILE A 540 36.29 2.73 14.42
N ASP A 541 36.62 4.03 14.41
CA ASP A 541 37.84 4.58 13.79
C ASP A 541 38.83 5.01 14.89
N ALA A 542 39.78 4.13 15.21
CA ALA A 542 40.78 4.37 16.22
C ALA A 542 42.01 5.08 15.61
N LYS A 543 42.07 6.41 15.69
CA LYS A 543 43.27 7.18 15.35
C LYS A 543 44.38 7.05 16.40
N SER A 544 44.02 6.75 17.65
CA SER A 544 44.95 6.44 18.74
C SER A 544 44.39 5.35 19.65
N ASP A 545 45.20 4.82 20.55
CA ASP A 545 44.82 3.68 21.39
C ASP A 545 43.57 3.94 22.23
N LEU A 546 42.57 3.07 22.13
CA LEU A 546 41.47 3.02 23.08
C LEU A 546 41.97 2.54 24.44
N SER A 547 41.18 2.81 25.49
CA SER A 547 41.50 2.28 26.82
C SER A 547 41.65 0.77 26.81
N ILE A 548 42.55 0.30 27.66
CA ILE A 548 42.55 -1.09 28.07
C ILE A 548 41.36 -1.28 29.00
N GLN A 549 40.52 -2.25 28.67
CA GLN A 549 39.22 -2.42 29.33
C GLN A 549 38.82 -3.89 29.39
N VAL A 550 37.76 -4.16 30.14
CA VAL A 550 37.14 -5.48 30.28
C VAL A 550 35.64 -5.29 30.50
N HIS A 551 34.87 -6.28 30.08
CA HIS A 551 33.41 -6.27 30.19
C HIS A 551 32.90 -7.36 31.14
N PRO A 552 31.83 -7.09 31.91
CA PRO A 552 31.15 -8.10 32.72
C PRO A 552 30.29 -9.05 31.88
N ASP A 553 29.97 -10.21 32.45
CA ASP A 553 28.90 -11.09 31.95
C ASP A 553 27.52 -10.57 32.40
N ASP A 554 26.44 -11.14 31.85
CA ASP A 554 25.06 -10.75 32.16
C ASP A 554 24.75 -10.91 33.66
N LYS A 555 25.32 -11.92 34.32
CA LYS A 555 25.10 -12.16 35.74
C LYS A 555 25.69 -11.05 36.61
N TYR A 556 26.95 -10.69 36.37
CA TYR A 556 27.61 -9.64 37.13
C TYR A 556 26.98 -8.28 36.84
N ALA A 557 26.66 -7.98 35.58
CA ALA A 557 26.01 -6.74 35.19
C ALA A 557 24.61 -6.59 35.81
N ALA A 558 23.83 -7.67 35.87
CA ALA A 558 22.52 -7.65 36.52
C ALA A 558 22.60 -7.28 38.01
N GLU A 559 23.62 -7.77 38.71
CA GLU A 559 23.84 -7.51 40.13
C GLU A 559 24.43 -6.12 40.42
N HIS A 560 25.33 -5.62 39.55
CA HIS A 560 26.18 -4.46 39.84
C HIS A 560 25.91 -3.22 38.96
N GLU A 561 25.11 -3.34 37.89
CA GLU A 561 24.83 -2.29 36.91
C GLU A 561 23.32 -2.08 36.69
N ASN A 562 22.55 -2.08 37.79
CA ASN A 562 21.11 -1.79 37.78
C ASN A 562 20.28 -2.68 36.84
N GLY A 563 20.62 -3.97 36.72
CA GLY A 563 19.90 -4.89 35.84
C GLY A 563 20.25 -4.73 34.35
N SER A 564 21.37 -4.09 34.02
CA SER A 564 21.87 -4.02 32.64
C SER A 564 22.36 -5.37 32.12
N LEU A 565 22.40 -5.51 30.80
CA LEU A 565 23.05 -6.64 30.13
C LEU A 565 24.56 -6.57 30.30
N GLY A 566 25.22 -7.72 30.32
CA GLY A 566 26.66 -7.82 30.15
C GLY A 566 27.07 -7.40 28.74
N LYS A 567 28.33 -7.63 28.40
CA LYS A 567 28.84 -7.26 27.08
C LYS A 567 29.80 -8.29 26.52
N MET A 568 29.25 -9.15 25.67
CA MET A 568 29.95 -9.98 24.71
C MET A 568 30.01 -9.26 23.36
N GLU A 569 31.18 -9.19 22.75
CA GLU A 569 31.42 -8.44 21.52
C GLU A 569 32.36 -9.17 20.57
N CYS A 570 32.35 -8.78 19.31
CA CYS A 570 33.30 -9.26 18.32
C CYS A 570 33.67 -8.13 17.35
N TRP A 571 34.85 -8.24 16.75
CA TRP A 571 35.39 -7.24 15.82
C TRP A 571 35.72 -7.87 14.49
N TYR A 572 35.29 -7.24 13.40
CA TYR A 572 35.80 -7.50 12.06
C TYR A 572 36.69 -6.34 11.63
N VAL A 573 37.97 -6.61 11.33
CA VAL A 573 38.94 -5.58 10.94
C VAL A 573 38.66 -5.12 9.51
N LEU A 574 38.13 -3.90 9.38
CA LEU A 574 37.78 -3.27 8.11
C LEU A 574 39.01 -2.69 7.41
N ASP A 575 39.92 -2.12 8.20
CA ASP A 575 41.16 -1.51 7.73
C ASP A 575 42.15 -1.39 8.90
N CYS A 576 43.45 -1.51 8.63
CA CYS A 576 44.49 -1.35 9.65
C CYS A 576 45.86 -1.03 9.04
N ASP A 577 46.73 -0.39 9.83
CA ASP A 577 48.15 -0.20 9.47
C ASP A 577 48.91 -1.55 9.39
N GLU A 578 50.03 -1.59 8.66
CA GLU A 578 50.77 -2.83 8.32
C GLU A 578 51.29 -3.63 9.55
N ASP A 579 51.56 -2.94 10.66
CA ASP A 579 52.01 -3.55 11.93
C ASP A 579 50.98 -3.39 13.06
N ALA A 580 49.72 -3.17 12.72
CA ALA A 580 48.66 -2.99 13.71
C ALA A 580 48.51 -4.21 14.62
N SER A 581 48.23 -3.93 15.89
CA SER A 581 47.95 -4.92 16.92
C SER A 581 46.66 -4.59 17.65
N LEU A 582 46.10 -5.57 18.35
CA LEU A 582 45.06 -5.40 19.35
C LEU A 582 45.60 -5.89 20.69
N VAL A 583 45.07 -5.34 21.79
CA VAL A 583 45.23 -5.96 23.09
C VAL A 583 44.10 -6.97 23.25
N VAL A 584 44.44 -8.25 23.49
CA VAL A 584 43.46 -9.32 23.77
C VAL A 584 44.09 -10.30 24.77
N GLY A 585 43.52 -10.37 25.97
CA GLY A 585 44.01 -11.19 27.08
C GLY A 585 45.14 -10.56 27.90
N HIS A 586 45.65 -11.32 28.87
CA HIS A 586 46.69 -10.90 29.80
C HIS A 586 47.66 -12.04 30.16
N ASN A 587 48.87 -11.73 30.63
CA ASN A 587 49.92 -12.70 30.94
C ASN A 587 49.84 -13.32 32.34
N ALA A 588 49.05 -12.75 33.25
CA ALA A 588 48.91 -13.30 34.61
C ALA A 588 48.34 -14.73 34.62
N SER A 589 48.98 -15.61 35.41
CA SER A 589 48.60 -17.02 35.56
C SER A 589 47.65 -17.25 36.74
N THR A 590 47.65 -16.34 37.73
CA THR A 590 46.79 -16.42 38.91
C THR A 590 46.14 -15.09 39.23
N ARG A 591 44.99 -15.10 39.92
CA ARG A 591 44.26 -13.88 40.30
C ARG A 591 45.12 -12.96 41.18
N GLN A 592 45.97 -13.53 42.04
CA GLN A 592 46.90 -12.75 42.85
C GLN A 592 47.91 -12.01 41.97
N GLU A 593 48.52 -12.71 41.01
CA GLU A 593 49.47 -12.12 40.06
C GLU A 593 48.83 -11.02 39.21
N LEU A 594 47.59 -11.22 38.76
CA LEU A 594 46.80 -10.21 38.06
C LEU A 594 46.67 -8.93 38.90
N CYS A 595 46.20 -9.06 40.14
CA CYS A 595 46.03 -7.93 41.05
C CYS A 595 47.36 -7.23 41.32
N ASP A 596 48.43 -7.98 41.58
CA ASP A 596 49.76 -7.43 41.87
C ASP A 596 50.32 -6.63 40.67
N MET A 597 50.14 -7.13 39.44
CA MET A 597 50.54 -6.42 38.22
C MET A 597 49.75 -5.12 38.03
N MET A 598 48.43 -5.17 38.25
CA MET A 598 47.55 -4.00 38.14
C MET A 598 47.88 -2.93 39.19
N ASP A 599 48.04 -3.32 40.45
CA ASP A 599 48.31 -2.39 41.56
C ASP A 599 49.70 -1.73 41.45
N GLN A 600 50.64 -2.41 40.80
CA GLN A 600 51.99 -1.89 40.53
C GLN A 600 52.08 -1.12 39.19
N GLY A 601 51.00 -1.06 38.40
CA GLY A 601 50.99 -0.39 37.10
C GLY A 601 51.89 -1.04 36.03
N LYS A 602 52.08 -2.36 36.11
CA LYS A 602 52.92 -3.14 35.17
C LYS A 602 52.16 -3.51 33.90
N TRP A 603 51.65 -2.51 33.18
CA TRP A 603 50.75 -2.72 32.04
C TRP A 603 51.41 -3.49 30.90
N ASP A 604 52.64 -3.13 30.53
CA ASP A 604 53.39 -3.79 29.44
C ASP A 604 53.66 -5.27 29.73
N ASP A 605 53.88 -5.63 31.00
CA ASP A 605 54.05 -7.03 31.42
C ASP A 605 52.70 -7.76 31.47
N LEU A 606 51.62 -7.04 31.80
CA LEU A 606 50.30 -7.60 32.00
C LEU A 606 49.60 -7.94 30.68
N ILE A 607 49.64 -7.06 29.68
CA ILE A 607 48.80 -7.20 28.49
C ILE A 607 49.41 -8.11 27.43
N ARG A 608 48.54 -8.73 26.63
CA ARG A 608 48.93 -9.47 25.42
C ARG A 608 48.56 -8.67 24.19
N GLU A 609 49.55 -8.37 23.37
CA GLU A 609 49.33 -7.79 22.04
C GLU A 609 49.33 -8.87 20.96
N VAL A 610 48.39 -8.75 20.04
CA VAL A 610 48.16 -9.71 18.97
C VAL A 610 48.15 -8.95 17.65
N LYS A 611 48.99 -9.38 16.70
CA LYS A 611 49.03 -8.79 15.36
C LYS A 611 47.75 -9.11 14.61
N ILE A 612 47.25 -8.13 13.86
CA ILE A 612 46.04 -8.26 13.06
C ILE A 612 46.28 -7.85 11.61
N SER A 613 45.34 -8.22 10.75
CA SER A 613 45.28 -7.81 9.35
C SER A 613 43.83 -7.51 8.96
N LYS A 614 43.64 -6.71 7.91
CA LYS A 614 42.31 -6.50 7.31
C LYS A 614 41.66 -7.86 6.99
N GLY A 615 40.40 -8.02 7.38
CA GLY A 615 39.64 -9.26 7.25
C GLY A 615 39.74 -10.20 8.46
N ASP A 616 40.54 -9.87 9.48
CA ASP A 616 40.53 -10.66 10.71
C ASP A 616 39.23 -10.43 11.49
N PHE A 617 38.66 -11.53 11.98
CA PHE A 617 37.54 -11.52 12.91
C PHE A 617 38.00 -11.99 14.28
N ILE A 618 37.63 -11.26 15.34
CA ILE A 618 38.06 -11.51 16.71
C ILE A 618 36.83 -11.57 17.62
N GLN A 619 36.68 -12.67 18.36
CA GLN A 619 35.67 -12.80 19.42
C GLN A 619 36.23 -12.30 20.76
N ILE A 620 35.46 -11.48 21.48
CA ILE A 620 35.78 -10.96 22.81
C ILE A 620 34.70 -11.39 23.80
N ASP A 621 35.02 -12.42 24.58
CA ASP A 621 34.14 -12.91 25.62
C ASP A 621 34.23 -12.04 26.89
N PRO A 622 33.15 -11.95 27.69
CA PRO A 622 33.19 -11.29 28.99
C PRO A 622 34.37 -11.76 29.86
N GLY A 623 34.98 -10.82 30.57
CA GLY A 623 36.19 -11.05 31.37
C GLY A 623 37.50 -11.05 30.57
N THR A 624 37.47 -10.87 29.26
CA THR A 624 38.69 -10.70 28.44
C THR A 624 39.21 -9.27 28.54
N VAL A 625 40.47 -9.09 28.97
CA VAL A 625 41.15 -7.79 28.89
C VAL A 625 41.40 -7.45 27.43
N HIS A 626 40.97 -6.29 26.93
CA HIS A 626 41.13 -5.95 25.52
C HIS A 626 41.25 -4.43 25.27
N ALA A 627 41.74 -4.07 24.08
CA ALA A 627 41.79 -2.70 23.57
C ALA A 627 42.02 -2.67 22.06
N ILE A 628 41.40 -1.71 21.38
CA ILE A 628 41.71 -1.36 19.99
C ILE A 628 42.85 -0.35 19.98
N LYS A 629 43.92 -0.61 19.23
CA LYS A 629 45.09 0.27 19.13
C LYS A 629 44.90 1.29 18.01
N GLY A 630 45.68 2.36 18.03
CA GLY A 630 45.66 3.37 16.98
C GLY A 630 46.00 2.78 15.60
N GLY A 631 45.40 3.36 14.56
CA GLY A 631 45.55 2.92 13.17
C GLY A 631 44.55 1.85 12.73
N VAL A 632 43.56 1.50 13.55
CA VAL A 632 42.66 0.37 13.33
C VAL A 632 41.21 0.83 13.12
N VAL A 633 40.54 0.28 12.11
CA VAL A 633 39.10 0.43 11.87
C VAL A 633 38.42 -0.93 11.97
N VAL A 634 37.42 -1.04 12.83
CA VAL A 634 36.67 -2.28 13.02
C VAL A 634 35.16 -2.05 12.88
N LEU A 635 34.46 -3.09 12.44
CA LEU A 635 33.04 -3.26 12.69
C LEU A 635 32.89 -4.10 13.97
N GLU A 636 32.30 -3.52 15.01
CA GLU A 636 31.95 -4.21 16.25
C GLU A 636 30.48 -4.66 16.20
N THR A 637 30.22 -5.93 16.49
CA THR A 637 28.88 -6.45 16.81
C THR A 637 28.89 -6.91 18.27
N GLN A 638 27.91 -6.47 19.05
CA GLN A 638 27.86 -6.71 20.49
C GLN A 638 26.42 -6.86 20.98
N GLN A 639 26.24 -7.42 22.18
CA GLN A 639 24.99 -7.25 22.94
C GLN A 639 24.67 -5.75 23.09
N ASN A 640 23.40 -5.37 23.16
CA ASN A 640 22.97 -3.97 23.27
C ASN A 640 23.25 -3.38 24.68
N SER A 641 24.54 -3.16 24.97
CA SER A 641 25.10 -2.72 26.25
C SER A 641 26.28 -1.78 26.03
N ASP A 642 26.33 -0.66 26.75
CA ASP A 642 27.44 0.29 26.69
C ASP A 642 28.35 0.22 27.94
N ILE A 643 28.28 -0.88 28.69
CA ILE A 643 29.10 -1.06 29.90
C ILE A 643 30.55 -1.29 29.48
N THR A 644 31.44 -0.50 30.08
CA THR A 644 32.89 -0.64 29.88
C THR A 644 33.62 -0.41 31.20
N TYR A 645 34.36 -1.40 31.69
CA TYR A 645 35.26 -1.20 32.82
C TYR A 645 36.67 -0.86 32.34
N ARG A 646 36.98 0.43 32.46
CA ARG A 646 38.28 0.99 32.08
C ARG A 646 39.38 0.56 33.06
N LEU A 647 40.29 -0.28 32.61
CA LEU A 647 41.43 -0.76 33.38
C LEU A 647 42.58 0.25 33.35
N TYR A 648 42.97 0.71 32.15
CA TYR A 648 44.05 1.66 31.96
C TYR A 648 43.78 2.58 30.77
N ASP A 649 44.22 3.85 30.88
CA ASP A 649 43.90 4.89 29.90
C ASP A 649 45.11 5.73 29.48
N TYR A 650 46.32 5.21 29.64
CA TYR A 650 47.57 5.90 29.26
C TYR A 650 47.78 7.25 29.95
N ASP A 651 47.15 7.44 31.13
CA ASP A 651 47.19 8.67 31.91
C ASP A 651 46.77 9.95 31.14
N ARG A 652 46.03 9.79 30.04
CA ARG A 652 45.62 10.91 29.18
C ARG A 652 44.60 11.81 29.86
N LEU A 653 44.65 13.09 29.50
CA LEU A 653 43.70 14.09 29.94
C LEU A 653 42.61 14.28 28.90
N TRP A 654 41.36 14.31 29.34
CA TRP A 654 40.21 14.73 28.55
C TRP A 654 39.53 15.87 29.29
N ASN A 655 39.33 17.01 28.60
CA ASN A 655 38.82 18.25 29.21
C ASN A 655 39.58 18.68 30.48
N GLY A 656 40.90 18.43 30.51
CA GLY A 656 41.79 18.80 31.62
C GLY A 656 41.83 17.84 32.81
N ALA A 657 41.09 16.72 32.78
CA ALA A 657 41.09 15.71 33.85
C ALA A 657 41.38 14.31 33.31
N LYS A 658 41.91 13.42 34.17
CA LYS A 658 42.02 11.99 33.85
C LYS A 658 40.63 11.36 33.83
N ARG A 659 40.42 10.42 32.91
CA ARG A 659 39.17 9.62 32.88
C ARG A 659 39.16 8.61 34.03
N GLU A 660 37.95 8.27 34.48
CA GLU A 660 37.75 7.32 35.56
C GLU A 660 38.24 5.92 35.18
N LEU A 661 38.94 5.28 36.13
CA LEU A 661 39.35 3.88 36.05
C LEU A 661 38.48 3.05 36.99
N HIS A 662 38.13 1.85 36.55
CA HIS A 662 37.23 0.92 37.24
C HIS A 662 38.02 -0.29 37.76
N VAL A 663 39.21 -0.04 38.33
CA VAL A 663 40.21 -1.09 38.62
C VAL A 663 39.63 -2.23 39.47
N ASP A 664 38.85 -1.92 40.51
CA ASP A 664 38.26 -2.95 41.38
C ASP A 664 37.23 -3.81 40.62
N LYS A 665 36.33 -3.18 39.84
CA LYS A 665 35.39 -3.90 38.98
C LYS A 665 36.11 -4.75 37.93
N CYS A 666 37.22 -4.25 37.37
CA CYS A 666 38.06 -5.03 36.44
C CYS A 666 38.60 -6.29 37.12
N LYS A 667 39.13 -6.18 38.35
CA LYS A 667 39.65 -7.35 39.09
C LYS A 667 38.57 -8.39 39.30
N ASP A 668 37.33 -7.98 39.56
CA ASP A 668 36.23 -8.91 39.78
C ASP A 668 35.94 -9.76 38.55
N VAL A 669 35.83 -9.11 37.38
CA VAL A 669 35.32 -9.75 36.16
C VAL A 669 36.38 -10.38 35.27
N ILE A 670 37.67 -10.01 35.40
CA ILE A 670 38.71 -10.59 34.55
C ILE A 670 38.81 -12.11 34.77
N THR A 671 38.76 -12.84 33.67
CA THR A 671 38.93 -14.30 33.64
C THR A 671 40.41 -14.65 33.77
N VAL A 672 40.76 -15.46 34.78
CA VAL A 672 42.16 -15.85 35.07
C VAL A 672 42.30 -17.38 35.19
N PRO A 673 43.24 -18.02 34.47
CA PRO A 673 44.15 -17.43 33.48
C PRO A 673 43.42 -17.02 32.20
N ALA A 674 43.97 -16.05 31.47
CA ALA A 674 43.41 -15.63 30.19
C ALA A 674 43.47 -16.78 29.16
N THR A 675 42.36 -17.01 28.47
CA THR A 675 42.25 -17.94 27.34
C THR A 675 43.29 -17.63 26.26
N ASP A 676 43.67 -18.65 25.49
CA ASP A 676 44.58 -18.48 24.36
C ASP A 676 43.89 -17.69 23.25
N VAL A 677 44.53 -16.59 22.81
CA VAL A 677 43.97 -15.68 21.80
C VAL A 677 43.92 -16.33 20.41
N SER A 678 44.80 -17.28 20.12
CA SER A 678 44.81 -17.96 18.82
C SER A 678 43.52 -18.73 18.53
N ALA A 679 42.78 -19.11 19.57
CA ALA A 679 41.48 -19.76 19.44
C ALA A 679 40.34 -18.78 19.11
N ALA A 680 40.54 -17.47 19.28
CA ALA A 680 39.52 -16.44 19.14
C ALA A 680 39.61 -15.64 17.82
N ILE A 681 40.67 -15.85 17.02
CA ILE A 681 40.86 -15.15 15.73
C ILE A 681 40.50 -16.06 14.56
N VAL A 682 39.67 -15.52 13.66
CA VAL A 682 39.36 -16.12 12.36
C VAL A 682 39.90 -15.22 11.26
N HIS A 683 40.87 -15.70 10.50
CA HIS A 683 41.40 -14.99 9.32
C HIS A 683 40.46 -15.17 8.12
N ASP A 684 39.71 -14.13 7.73
CA ASP A 684 38.85 -14.15 6.55
C ASP A 684 39.60 -13.70 5.30
N THR A 685 40.35 -14.63 4.71
CA THR A 685 41.08 -14.44 3.45
C THR A 685 40.31 -14.92 2.21
N ASP A 686 39.05 -15.34 2.38
CA ASP A 686 38.25 -15.91 1.31
C ASP A 686 37.52 -14.84 0.50
N GLU A 687 37.99 -14.66 -0.74
CA GLU A 687 37.44 -13.72 -1.73
C GLU A 687 36.41 -14.35 -2.66
N ASN A 688 36.00 -15.61 -2.42
CA ASN A 688 34.96 -16.25 -3.23
C ASN A 688 33.57 -15.70 -2.89
N GLN A 689 32.68 -15.70 -3.88
CA GLN A 689 31.27 -15.39 -3.65
C GLN A 689 30.65 -16.41 -2.69
N GLY A 690 29.86 -15.93 -1.74
CA GLY A 690 29.14 -16.80 -0.81
C GLY A 690 29.00 -16.19 0.58
N ILE A 691 28.33 -16.95 1.44
CA ILE A 691 28.13 -16.66 2.86
C ILE A 691 29.10 -17.52 3.67
N ARG A 692 29.90 -16.90 4.53
CA ARG A 692 30.81 -17.58 5.46
C ARG A 692 30.47 -17.18 6.88
N LEU A 693 30.04 -18.14 7.69
CA LEU A 693 29.90 -17.97 9.13
C LEU A 693 31.28 -17.69 9.73
N LEU A 694 31.42 -16.55 10.40
CA LEU A 694 32.65 -16.16 11.11
C LEU A 694 32.60 -16.64 12.56
N ASN A 695 31.47 -16.44 13.23
CA ASN A 695 31.24 -16.92 14.59
C ASN A 695 29.75 -17.13 14.90
N SER A 696 29.48 -18.00 15.87
CA SER A 696 28.16 -18.26 16.46
C SER A 696 28.35 -18.42 17.97
N CYS A 697 27.66 -17.60 18.75
CA CYS A 697 27.67 -17.66 20.22
C CYS A 697 26.24 -17.64 20.77
N GLU A 698 26.10 -17.55 22.10
CA GLU A 698 24.78 -17.55 22.76
C GLU A 698 23.90 -16.34 22.40
N TYR A 699 24.49 -15.24 21.93
CA TYR A 699 23.75 -13.98 21.69
C TYR A 699 23.60 -13.63 20.22
N TYR A 700 24.54 -14.04 19.37
CA TYR A 700 24.52 -13.68 17.95
C TYR A 700 25.23 -14.68 17.05
N ASN A 701 24.83 -14.64 15.78
CA ASN A 701 25.56 -15.20 14.65
C ASN A 701 26.13 -14.06 13.81
N VAL A 702 27.38 -14.19 13.34
CA VAL A 702 28.00 -13.20 12.43
C VAL A 702 28.56 -13.92 11.21
N SER A 703 28.13 -13.50 10.04
CA SER A 703 28.58 -14.03 8.75
C SER A 703 29.10 -12.93 7.84
N ARG A 704 30.14 -13.24 7.09
CA ARG A 704 30.61 -12.41 5.98
C ARG A 704 29.93 -12.88 4.71
N VAL A 705 29.36 -11.94 3.96
CA VAL A 705 28.74 -12.19 2.66
C VAL A 705 29.55 -11.47 1.61
N ASN A 706 30.03 -12.22 0.62
CA ASN A 706 30.78 -11.64 -0.49
C ASN A 706 29.96 -11.84 -1.77
N VAL A 707 29.64 -10.74 -2.44
CA VAL A 707 28.80 -10.69 -3.64
C VAL A 707 29.68 -10.23 -4.80
N THR A 708 29.81 -11.07 -5.83
CA THR A 708 30.58 -10.74 -7.04
C THR A 708 29.72 -10.63 -8.29
N SER A 709 28.49 -11.14 -8.23
CA SER A 709 27.48 -11.08 -9.28
C SER A 709 26.09 -10.95 -8.67
N GLU A 710 25.40 -12.05 -8.42
CA GLU A 710 24.11 -12.12 -7.73
C GLU A 710 24.18 -13.21 -6.64
N LEU A 711 23.62 -12.91 -5.46
CA LEU A 711 23.54 -13.82 -4.32
C LEU A 711 22.21 -13.61 -3.59
N GLU A 712 21.54 -14.70 -3.24
CA GLU A 712 20.26 -14.69 -2.53
C GLU A 712 20.45 -15.10 -1.07
N ILE A 713 19.77 -14.41 -0.15
CA ILE A 713 19.65 -14.78 1.27
C ILE A 713 18.16 -14.92 1.60
N ASP A 714 17.78 -16.01 2.25
CA ASP A 714 16.41 -16.22 2.73
C ASP A 714 16.25 -15.60 4.13
N VAL A 715 15.31 -14.66 4.24
CA VAL A 715 14.98 -13.89 5.45
C VAL A 715 13.50 -14.09 5.76
N THR A 716 13.07 -15.35 5.87
CA THR A 716 11.68 -15.71 6.17
C THR A 716 11.43 -15.81 7.67
N ASP A 717 12.31 -16.48 8.44
CA ASP A 717 12.00 -16.88 9.82
C ASP A 717 12.60 -15.97 10.91
N HIS A 718 13.60 -15.18 10.57
CA HIS A 718 14.29 -14.26 11.48
C HIS A 718 14.66 -12.97 10.75
N TYR A 719 14.87 -11.89 11.49
CA TYR A 719 15.42 -10.66 10.92
C TYR A 719 16.95 -10.75 10.88
N ILE A 720 17.56 -10.02 9.96
CA ILE A 720 19.02 -9.90 9.89
C ILE A 720 19.45 -8.44 9.83
N LEU A 721 20.60 -8.17 10.45
CA LEU A 721 21.28 -6.89 10.48
C LEU A 721 22.35 -6.91 9.39
N VAL A 722 22.37 -5.89 8.54
CA VAL A 722 23.29 -5.85 7.39
C VAL A 722 24.11 -4.57 7.45
N SER A 723 25.44 -4.72 7.35
CA SER A 723 26.39 -3.62 7.21
C SER A 723 27.21 -3.81 5.95
N VAL A 724 27.17 -2.86 5.02
CA VAL A 724 27.99 -2.89 3.81
C VAL A 724 29.40 -2.42 4.15
N ILE A 725 30.37 -3.32 4.07
CA ILE A 725 31.76 -3.07 4.53
C ILE A 725 32.75 -2.84 3.39
N GLU A 726 32.39 -3.16 2.15
CA GLU A 726 33.20 -2.87 0.96
C GLU A 726 32.30 -2.81 -0.27
N GLY A 727 32.60 -1.92 -1.22
CA GLY A 727 31.98 -1.88 -2.54
C GLY A 727 30.55 -1.33 -2.57
N ASP A 728 29.81 -1.71 -3.61
CA ASP A 728 28.47 -1.23 -3.91
C ASP A 728 27.67 -2.26 -4.74
N GLY A 729 26.35 -2.09 -4.74
CA GLY A 729 25.43 -2.98 -5.43
C GLY A 729 23.97 -2.60 -5.24
N LEU A 730 23.10 -3.59 -5.44
CA LEU A 730 21.66 -3.49 -5.27
C LEU A 730 21.16 -4.56 -4.30
N LEU A 731 20.18 -4.21 -3.46
CA LEU A 731 19.26 -5.12 -2.80
C LEU A 731 17.90 -5.04 -3.50
N GLY A 732 17.60 -6.03 -4.33
CA GLY A 732 16.50 -5.95 -5.30
C GLY A 732 16.72 -4.74 -6.22
N SER A 733 15.90 -3.70 -6.06
CA SER A 733 16.04 -2.42 -6.77
C SER A 733 16.67 -1.29 -5.95
N HIS A 734 17.04 -1.52 -4.69
CA HIS A 734 17.58 -0.50 -3.79
C HIS A 734 19.10 -0.41 -3.94
N PRO A 735 19.67 0.73 -4.32
CA PRO A 735 21.12 0.90 -4.32
C PRO A 735 21.65 0.88 -2.89
N ILE A 736 22.72 0.11 -2.67
CA ILE A 736 23.44 0.03 -1.40
C ILE A 736 24.93 0.20 -1.64
N LYS A 737 25.63 0.80 -0.69
CA LYS A 737 27.06 1.12 -0.78
C LYS A 737 27.75 1.01 0.57
N LEU A 738 29.08 1.01 0.55
CA LEU A 738 29.93 1.11 1.74
C LEU A 738 29.36 2.09 2.78
N GLY A 739 29.22 1.60 4.02
CA GLY A 739 28.71 2.37 5.15
C GLY A 739 27.19 2.35 5.33
N ASP A 740 26.43 1.77 4.39
CA ASP A 740 24.99 1.58 4.61
C ASP A 740 24.75 0.49 5.67
N HIS A 741 23.86 0.80 6.61
CA HIS A 741 23.36 -0.09 7.65
C HIS A 741 21.84 -0.22 7.54
N PHE A 742 21.34 -1.45 7.55
CA PHE A 742 19.90 -1.71 7.45
C PHE A 742 19.50 -3.03 8.07
N ILE A 743 18.20 -3.18 8.32
CA ILE A 743 17.58 -4.40 8.84
C ILE A 743 16.68 -4.99 7.76
N LEU A 744 16.84 -6.29 7.51
CA LEU A 744 15.87 -7.06 6.74
C LEU A 744 14.96 -7.77 7.73
N PRO A 745 13.66 -7.44 7.79
CA PRO A 745 12.85 -7.89 8.92
C PRO A 745 12.29 -9.31 8.66
N VAL A 746 11.73 -9.95 9.68
CA VAL A 746 11.18 -11.33 9.59
C VAL A 746 10.16 -11.42 8.44
N GLY A 747 10.23 -12.42 7.58
CA GLY A 747 9.27 -12.54 6.47
C GLY A 747 9.51 -11.59 5.29
N TYR A 748 10.67 -10.94 5.23
CA TYR A 748 11.15 -10.24 4.04
C TYR A 748 11.20 -11.18 2.81
N GLY A 749 11.47 -12.47 3.05
CA GLY A 749 11.55 -13.48 2.00
C GLY A 749 12.94 -13.49 1.36
N LYS A 750 13.00 -13.49 0.03
CA LYS A 750 14.27 -13.62 -0.70
C LYS A 750 14.95 -12.27 -0.92
N ALA A 751 16.04 -12.03 -0.19
CA ALA A 751 16.91 -10.89 -0.39
C ALA A 751 17.92 -11.16 -1.51
N VAL A 752 17.69 -10.54 -2.67
CA VAL A 752 18.57 -10.66 -3.84
C VAL A 752 19.58 -9.51 -3.83
N PHE A 753 20.83 -9.84 -3.57
CA PHE A 753 21.96 -8.92 -3.63
C PHE A 753 22.65 -9.04 -4.97
N SER A 754 22.90 -7.93 -5.66
CA SER A 754 23.68 -7.93 -6.91
C SER A 754 24.73 -6.81 -6.93
N GLY A 755 25.85 -7.03 -7.61
CA GLY A 755 26.96 -6.07 -7.67
C GLY A 755 28.28 -6.64 -7.17
N LYS A 756 29.15 -5.75 -6.66
CA LYS A 756 30.48 -6.12 -6.13
C LYS A 756 30.65 -5.51 -4.75
N MET A 757 30.34 -6.29 -3.72
CA MET A 757 30.33 -5.80 -2.35
C MET A 757 30.60 -6.91 -1.33
N LYS A 758 31.12 -6.50 -0.17
CA LYS A 758 31.21 -7.34 1.02
C LYS A 758 30.29 -6.77 2.09
N LEU A 759 29.57 -7.67 2.75
CA LEU A 759 28.65 -7.35 3.83
C LEU A 759 29.05 -8.14 5.07
N ILE A 760 28.85 -7.55 6.24
CA ILE A 760 28.71 -8.31 7.48
C ILE A 760 27.22 -8.40 7.78
N VAL A 761 26.76 -9.62 7.95
CA VAL A 761 25.39 -9.95 8.32
C VAL A 761 25.40 -10.56 9.71
N SER A 762 24.63 -9.98 10.63
CA SER A 762 24.45 -10.53 11.97
C SER A 762 22.98 -10.80 12.27
N SER A 763 22.75 -11.80 13.11
CA SER A 763 21.42 -12.14 13.62
C SER A 763 21.53 -12.48 15.09
N GLU A 764 20.40 -12.44 15.79
CA GLU A 764 20.27 -13.09 17.09
C GLU A 764 20.49 -14.61 16.95
N ALA A 765 20.94 -15.26 18.03
CA ALA A 765 21.26 -16.68 18.07
C ALA A 765 20.07 -17.62 18.31
#